data_AF-A0A0F8BVY7-F1
#
_entry.id   AF-A0A0F8BVY7-F1
#
_cell.length_a   1.000
_cell.length_b   1.000
_cell.length_c   1.000
_cell.angle_alpha   90.00
_cell.angle_beta   90.00
_cell.angle_gamma   90.00
#
_symmetry.space_group_name_H-M   'P 1'
#
loop_
_entity.id
_entity.type
_entity.pdbx_description
1 polymer ?
#
loop_
_entity_poly.entity_id
_entity_poly.type
_entity_poly.pdbx_seq_one_letter_code
_entity_poly.pdbx_strand_id
1 'polypeptide(L)'
;MASLQRPPQPIGAGISSRILPRIQIPLTPDSPPGLIEAHIVDPWGKAGKYGRWWTYFAVSITVCVALVRMWHFWQDRIRRAMYKNEVDEYFQNLYTMDPEYAHVAMATGNTGNTFLNHQHRQFASDHQQTPEDVPIGLQFKPKAHMSNVGWINDIIALFRWTFYRPIPDVRWHKHRISFSSAAVLFCVFLAVLFAMLSVFLQQPLYWESIRYGSPPMAIRAGMLAVAITPWIVATSMKANILTIIIGIGSERLNVFHRWLGYITLLLTLIHTIPFYVQPVWEDGGSEVFSKVINGGSGMVYGTGIACLVPLIWLCVASLPVLRRIAYEVFAMLHAPVAAVYIGLLFWHTKNYLSSWDYLYTSIAIWGFCYFLRIFNLNWSNPWRRLAFLVGDEAAVTLMPENAVKITIPTFMRWKPGQFVYLRMPGISILDNHPFTISSLCSEDFPSEYGPGYRDCVIVFKPYGGFTRRVLEAAIEKGPLHTYRAFLDGPYGGLRRDLSSFETCILIAGGSGITALMSQLLNLIKRMRDGKAITRKVVVVWAIKRLEALDWFREELRICRESAPPEAVTCKFFVTAAKQRAAEGNTEAQGQAKFIQDQQQDLRTRNEDEISALPDKSHWQTHNRARPAETAVGAEVKQGGEQPIRIPETAHLRTVNLAPTAAATSDLDFGFLESPTELQKSIMRSAFPMPYQMDGGWSVEYGRPDLGYMLKGWAMGGPEGRGILGRRTAVFGRKEVFMWGSSWLVNLDNYNKILSLNAETGRVVMQSGIRLYMLNEVLERHGLAMPNLGSINEQSIAGVISTGTHGSSLQHGLVSESILSLKITLADGSTQYCSAEENTELFRGALLSLGALGIITEVTFQAVPAFKLRWDQVIDADSRVLITWDTDLWTRGEYRLRRLRATMAEF
;
A
#
# COMPACT_ATOMS: atom_id res chain seq x y z
N MET A 1 25.31 61.89 -27.91
CA MET A 1 24.50 62.88 -28.67
C MET A 1 23.27 62.19 -29.23
N ALA A 2 22.18 62.92 -29.43
CA ALA A 2 20.84 62.34 -29.60
C ALA A 2 20.53 61.85 -31.02
N SER A 3 19.75 60.77 -31.13
CA SER A 3 19.02 60.39 -32.34
C SER A 3 17.52 60.18 -32.03
N LEU A 4 16.78 61.26 -32.23
CA LEU A 4 15.32 61.40 -32.31
C LEU A 4 14.52 60.10 -32.56
N GLN A 5 13.61 59.77 -31.62
CA GLN A 5 12.34 59.10 -31.95
C GLN A 5 11.19 60.08 -31.68
N ARG A 6 10.20 60.08 -32.57
CA ARG A 6 9.15 61.11 -32.68
C ARG A 6 8.15 61.04 -31.52
N PRO A 7 7.58 62.19 -31.06
CA PRO A 7 6.43 62.16 -30.17
C PRO A 7 5.19 61.59 -30.91
N PRO A 8 4.28 60.87 -30.24
CA PRO A 8 3.00 60.49 -30.81
C PRO A 8 2.12 61.73 -30.99
N GLN A 9 1.48 61.89 -32.15
CA GLN A 9 0.48 62.95 -32.34
C GLN A 9 -0.85 62.62 -31.65
N PRO A 10 -1.62 63.63 -31.21
CA PRO A 10 -2.95 63.44 -30.65
C PRO A 10 -3.95 63.15 -31.76
N ILE A 11 -4.59 61.97 -31.72
CA ILE A 11 -5.74 61.65 -32.57
C ILE A 11 -7.02 62.12 -31.86
N GLY A 12 -7.83 62.89 -32.58
CA GLY A 12 -8.98 63.61 -32.04
C GLY A 12 -10.20 62.77 -31.68
N ALA A 13 -11.25 63.48 -31.28
CA ALA A 13 -12.47 62.96 -30.68
C ALA A 13 -13.14 61.82 -31.46
N GLY A 14 -13.13 60.63 -30.85
CA GLY A 14 -14.11 59.58 -31.07
C GLY A 14 -14.67 59.16 -29.72
N ILE A 15 -15.83 59.69 -29.33
CA ILE A 15 -16.52 59.29 -28.09
C ILE A 15 -17.13 57.90 -28.33
N SER A 16 -16.29 56.87 -28.20
CA SER A 16 -16.68 55.47 -28.15
C SER A 16 -16.52 54.97 -26.71
N SER A 17 -17.59 54.36 -26.22
CA SER A 17 -17.88 53.89 -24.86
C SER A 17 -16.93 52.82 -24.29
N ARG A 18 -15.61 53.07 -24.31
CA ARG A 18 -14.64 52.29 -23.53
C ARG A 18 -14.64 52.76 -22.09
N ILE A 19 -15.55 52.19 -21.31
CA ILE A 19 -15.50 52.19 -19.84
C ILE A 19 -14.12 51.65 -19.43
N LEU A 20 -13.24 52.54 -18.93
CA LEU A 20 -11.95 52.13 -18.37
C LEU A 20 -12.23 51.26 -17.14
N PRO A 21 -11.87 49.96 -17.11
CA PRO A 21 -12.47 49.03 -16.13
C PRO A 21 -11.99 49.16 -14.67
N ARG A 22 -11.15 50.16 -14.38
CA ARG A 22 -10.68 50.51 -13.03
C ARG A 22 -10.20 51.97 -13.06
N ILE A 23 -10.49 52.74 -12.02
CA ILE A 23 -9.98 54.10 -11.90
C ILE A 23 -8.47 54.02 -11.61
N GLN A 24 -7.64 54.19 -12.65
CA GLN A 24 -6.22 54.53 -12.45
C GLN A 24 -6.14 56.03 -12.19
N ILE A 25 -5.95 56.42 -10.94
CA ILE A 25 -5.69 57.80 -10.57
C ILE A 25 -4.19 58.05 -10.81
N PRO A 26 -3.80 58.88 -11.79
CA PRO A 26 -2.38 59.17 -12.04
C PRO A 26 -1.79 59.93 -10.85
N LEU A 27 -0.54 59.64 -10.52
CA LEU A 27 0.17 60.37 -9.46
C LEU A 27 0.48 61.81 -9.93
N THR A 28 -0.02 62.76 -9.16
CA THR A 28 0.28 64.20 -9.22
C THR A 28 1.17 64.59 -8.02
N PRO A 29 1.84 65.77 -8.04
CA PRO A 29 2.59 66.26 -6.88
C PRO A 29 1.75 66.34 -5.59
N ASP A 30 0.45 66.62 -5.72
CA ASP A 30 -0.51 66.77 -4.62
C ASP A 30 -1.25 65.46 -4.27
N SER A 31 -0.76 64.30 -4.71
CA SER A 31 -1.42 63.01 -4.46
C SER A 31 -1.35 62.58 -2.98
N PRO A 32 -2.44 62.04 -2.41
CA PRO A 32 -2.46 61.65 -1.00
C PRO A 32 -1.53 60.44 -0.73
N PRO A 33 -0.94 60.34 0.48
CA PRO A 33 0.02 59.28 0.82
C PRO A 33 -0.45 57.85 0.52
N GLY A 34 -1.68 57.46 0.90
CA GLY A 34 -2.22 56.13 0.60
C GLY A 34 -2.38 55.80 -0.90
N LEU A 35 -2.53 56.82 -1.77
CA LEU A 35 -2.52 56.60 -3.23
C LEU A 35 -1.11 56.37 -3.78
N ILE A 36 -0.11 57.06 -3.20
CA ILE A 36 1.30 56.86 -3.51
C ILE A 36 1.73 55.46 -3.07
N GLU A 37 1.36 55.05 -1.84
CA GLU A 37 1.61 53.70 -1.33
C GLU A 37 1.02 52.62 -2.25
N ALA A 38 -0.23 52.79 -2.68
CA ALA A 38 -0.93 51.86 -3.57
C ALA A 38 -0.25 51.67 -4.95
N HIS A 39 0.51 52.65 -5.41
CA HIS A 39 1.27 52.57 -6.66
C HIS A 39 2.71 52.03 -6.48
N ILE A 40 3.28 52.13 -5.28
CA ILE A 40 4.67 51.74 -5.01
C ILE A 40 4.77 50.35 -4.40
N VAL A 41 4.01 50.07 -3.33
CA VAL A 41 4.21 48.88 -2.47
C VAL A 41 3.66 47.61 -3.09
N ASP A 42 2.39 47.62 -3.52
CA ASP A 42 1.77 46.48 -4.20
C ASP A 42 0.86 46.90 -5.37
N PRO A 43 1.45 47.52 -6.43
CA PRO A 43 0.69 48.01 -7.57
C PRO A 43 -0.07 46.87 -8.26
N TRP A 44 -1.39 47.05 -8.37
CA TRP A 44 -2.32 46.06 -8.92
C TRP A 44 -1.84 45.45 -10.25
N GLY A 45 -1.33 46.26 -11.19
CA GLY A 45 -0.84 45.79 -12.48
C GLY A 45 0.33 44.78 -12.41
N LYS A 46 1.03 44.67 -11.27
CA LYS A 46 2.08 43.68 -11.01
C LYS A 46 1.60 42.48 -10.17
N ALA A 47 0.36 42.49 -9.67
CA ALA A 47 -0.17 41.45 -8.77
C ALA A 47 -0.27 40.04 -9.42
N GLY A 48 -0.22 39.93 -10.75
CA GLY A 48 0.01 38.65 -11.44
C GLY A 48 1.34 37.95 -11.06
N LYS A 49 2.23 38.60 -10.32
CA LYS A 49 3.41 37.97 -9.67
C LYS A 49 3.00 36.83 -8.70
N TYR A 50 1.90 36.98 -7.95
CA TYR A 50 1.49 36.02 -6.92
C TYR A 50 1.06 34.66 -7.50
N GLY A 51 0.29 34.66 -8.60
CA GLY A 51 -0.05 33.42 -9.32
C GLY A 51 1.17 32.72 -9.93
N ARG A 52 2.17 33.49 -10.39
CA ARG A 52 3.44 32.94 -10.88
C ARG A 52 4.27 32.33 -9.76
N TRP A 53 4.32 32.94 -8.58
CA TRP A 53 4.97 32.36 -7.40
C TRP A 53 4.40 30.98 -7.04
N TRP A 54 3.07 30.85 -6.98
CA TRP A 54 2.41 29.55 -6.78
C TRP A 54 2.80 28.53 -7.85
N THR A 55 2.82 28.97 -9.11
CA THR A 55 3.17 28.11 -10.24
C THR A 55 4.59 27.57 -10.13
N TYR A 56 5.57 28.43 -9.80
CA TYR A 56 6.95 27.98 -9.58
C TYR A 56 7.08 27.03 -8.38
N PHE A 57 6.38 27.29 -7.28
CA PHE A 57 6.31 26.38 -6.14
C PHE A 57 5.79 24.97 -6.51
N ALA A 58 4.63 24.90 -7.19
CA ALA A 58 4.00 23.64 -7.58
C ALA A 58 4.80 22.88 -8.67
N VAL A 59 5.39 23.59 -9.64
CA VAL A 59 6.30 22.98 -10.63
C VAL A 59 7.55 22.43 -9.94
N SER A 60 8.16 23.16 -9.01
CA SER A 60 9.39 22.73 -8.32
C SER A 60 9.18 21.42 -7.55
N ILE A 61 8.08 21.30 -6.80
CA ILE A 61 7.70 20.05 -6.13
C ILE A 61 7.52 18.91 -7.14
N THR A 62 6.84 19.19 -8.26
CA THR A 62 6.59 18.18 -9.31
C THR A 62 7.89 17.69 -9.95
N VAL A 63 8.84 18.60 -10.24
CA VAL A 63 10.16 18.29 -10.80
C VAL A 63 10.98 17.45 -9.81
N CYS A 64 11.03 17.83 -8.53
CA CYS A 64 11.74 17.04 -7.50
C CYS A 64 11.22 15.60 -7.42
N VAL A 65 9.91 15.38 -7.44
CA VAL A 65 9.32 14.03 -7.43
C VAL A 65 9.63 13.28 -8.73
N ALA A 66 9.64 13.96 -9.88
CA ALA A 66 9.98 13.35 -11.17
C ALA A 66 11.44 12.89 -11.21
N LEU A 67 12.37 13.69 -10.68
CA LEU A 67 13.80 13.33 -10.57
C LEU A 67 14.01 12.10 -9.66
N VAL A 68 13.36 12.06 -8.49
CA VAL A 68 13.42 10.88 -7.58
C VAL A 68 12.85 9.62 -8.25
N ARG A 69 11.78 9.75 -9.05
CA ARG A 69 11.26 8.63 -9.85
C ARG A 69 12.26 8.18 -10.90
N MET A 70 12.85 9.11 -11.65
CA MET A 70 13.84 8.82 -12.69
C MET A 70 15.04 8.08 -12.10
N TRP A 71 15.56 8.57 -10.97
CA TRP A 71 16.62 7.92 -10.20
C TRP A 71 16.28 6.45 -9.85
N HIS A 72 15.13 6.19 -9.23
CA HIS A 72 14.73 4.82 -8.89
C HIS A 72 14.51 3.93 -10.12
N PHE A 73 13.98 4.47 -11.22
CA PHE A 73 13.81 3.71 -12.46
C PHE A 73 15.14 3.24 -13.05
N TRP A 74 16.14 4.13 -13.12
CA TRP A 74 17.49 3.78 -13.57
C TRP A 74 18.19 2.83 -12.59
N GLN A 75 18.13 3.10 -11.28
CA GLN A 75 18.74 2.25 -10.25
C GLN A 75 18.20 0.81 -10.30
N ASP A 76 16.88 0.64 -10.40
CA ASP A 76 16.24 -0.68 -10.49
C ASP A 76 16.57 -1.39 -11.82
N ARG A 77 16.74 -0.64 -12.93
CA ARG A 77 17.14 -1.18 -14.24
C ARG A 77 18.61 -1.61 -14.28
N ILE A 78 19.51 -0.79 -13.75
CA ILE A 78 20.95 -1.09 -13.66
C ILE A 78 21.17 -2.34 -12.80
N ARG A 79 20.49 -2.44 -11.64
CA ARG A 79 20.57 -3.63 -10.79
C ARG A 79 20.20 -4.93 -11.52
N ARG A 80 19.11 -4.92 -12.30
CA ARG A 80 18.70 -6.10 -13.09
C ARG A 80 19.68 -6.41 -14.23
N ALA A 81 20.25 -5.39 -14.88
CA ALA A 81 21.24 -5.60 -15.93
C ALA A 81 22.55 -6.18 -15.38
N MET A 82 23.06 -5.65 -14.27
CA MET A 82 24.25 -6.19 -13.60
C MET A 82 24.01 -7.62 -13.12
N TYR A 83 22.88 -7.90 -12.44
CA TYR A 83 22.55 -9.26 -12.02
C TYR A 83 22.46 -10.23 -13.21
N LYS A 84 21.84 -9.83 -14.33
CA LYS A 84 21.81 -10.66 -15.53
C LYS A 84 23.23 -10.94 -16.05
N ASN A 85 24.07 -9.91 -16.16
CA ASN A 85 25.45 -10.08 -16.61
C ASN A 85 26.26 -10.97 -15.65
N GLU A 86 26.14 -10.81 -14.33
CA GLU A 86 26.81 -11.67 -13.34
C GLU A 86 26.35 -13.13 -13.43
N VAL A 87 25.06 -13.36 -13.72
CA VAL A 87 24.50 -14.71 -13.96
C VAL A 87 24.96 -15.28 -15.30
N ASP A 88 24.93 -14.50 -16.38
CA ASP A 88 25.42 -14.89 -17.70
C ASP A 88 26.93 -15.21 -17.65
N GLU A 89 27.73 -14.40 -16.94
CA GLU A 89 29.17 -14.59 -16.68
C GLU A 89 29.43 -15.83 -15.81
N TYR A 90 28.64 -16.05 -14.76
CA TYR A 90 28.72 -17.26 -13.94
C TYR A 90 28.47 -18.52 -14.77
N PHE A 91 27.41 -18.53 -15.61
CA PHE A 91 27.15 -19.66 -16.49
C PHE A 91 28.22 -19.81 -17.58
N GLN A 92 28.70 -18.73 -18.19
CA GLN A 92 29.82 -18.79 -19.14
C GLN A 92 31.05 -19.42 -18.49
N ASN A 93 31.47 -18.97 -17.30
CA ASN A 93 32.60 -19.53 -16.56
C ASN A 93 32.37 -20.98 -16.12
N LEU A 94 31.12 -21.40 -15.88
CA LEU A 94 30.78 -22.79 -15.57
C LEU A 94 30.91 -23.71 -16.81
N TYR A 95 30.61 -23.19 -18.01
CA TYR A 95 30.70 -23.94 -19.26
C TYR A 95 32.07 -23.83 -19.96
N THR A 96 32.86 -22.78 -19.70
CA THR A 96 34.27 -22.69 -20.10
C THR A 96 35.15 -23.34 -19.06
N MET A 97 35.22 -24.67 -19.07
CA MET A 97 36.31 -25.37 -18.39
C MET A 97 37.66 -24.88 -18.93
N ASP A 98 38.59 -24.69 -17.99
CA ASP A 98 39.93 -24.17 -18.26
C ASP A 98 40.66 -25.02 -19.31
N PRO A 99 41.16 -24.43 -20.42
CA PRO A 99 41.98 -25.14 -21.40
C PRO A 99 43.18 -25.86 -20.76
N GLU A 100 43.73 -25.32 -19.68
CA GLU A 100 44.84 -25.93 -18.94
C GLU A 100 44.44 -27.27 -18.32
N TYR A 101 43.20 -27.39 -17.81
CA TYR A 101 42.65 -28.64 -17.28
C TYR A 101 42.41 -29.69 -18.37
N ALA A 102 41.97 -29.26 -19.56
CA ALA A 102 41.84 -30.13 -20.73
C ALA A 102 43.21 -30.62 -21.24
N HIS A 103 44.23 -29.77 -21.21
CA HIS A 103 45.61 -30.16 -21.54
C HIS A 103 46.22 -31.12 -20.52
N VAL A 104 46.00 -30.93 -19.22
CA VAL A 104 46.46 -31.86 -18.17
C VAL A 104 45.76 -33.23 -18.30
N ALA A 105 44.46 -33.26 -18.63
CA ALA A 105 43.74 -34.50 -18.88
C ALA A 105 44.25 -35.26 -20.13
N MET A 106 44.66 -34.54 -21.18
CA MET A 106 45.28 -35.15 -22.37
C MET A 106 46.73 -35.60 -22.11
N ALA A 107 47.50 -34.88 -21.30
CA ALA A 107 48.90 -35.21 -20.99
C ALA A 107 49.07 -36.43 -20.06
N THR A 108 48.05 -36.77 -19.27
CA THR A 108 48.12 -37.85 -18.26
C THR A 108 47.59 -39.21 -18.74
N GLY A 109 47.19 -39.34 -20.01
CA GLY A 109 46.91 -40.62 -20.67
C GLY A 109 45.68 -41.41 -20.14
N ASN A 110 44.87 -40.82 -19.25
CA ASN A 110 43.79 -41.52 -18.56
C ASN A 110 42.42 -41.38 -19.28
N THR A 111 42.43 -41.47 -20.61
CA THR A 111 41.33 -41.07 -21.51
C THR A 111 40.27 -42.16 -21.75
N GLY A 112 40.00 -43.00 -20.74
CA GLY A 112 39.04 -44.11 -20.84
C GLY A 112 37.76 -43.91 -20.01
N ASN A 113 37.90 -43.88 -18.68
CA ASN A 113 36.77 -44.12 -17.76
C ASN A 113 36.20 -42.87 -17.05
N THR A 114 36.85 -41.71 -17.16
CA THR A 114 36.45 -40.50 -16.41
C THR A 114 35.53 -39.58 -17.23
N PHE A 115 35.72 -39.51 -18.55
CA PHE A 115 34.96 -38.60 -19.43
C PHE A 115 33.50 -39.03 -19.61
N LEU A 116 33.25 -40.33 -19.76
CA LEU A 116 31.89 -40.89 -19.88
C LEU A 116 31.09 -40.83 -18.57
N ASN A 117 31.76 -40.98 -17.42
CA ASN A 117 31.11 -41.00 -16.10
C ASN A 117 30.50 -39.64 -15.71
N HIS A 118 31.09 -38.53 -16.15
CA HIS A 118 30.55 -37.20 -15.85
C HIS A 118 29.34 -36.82 -16.72
N GLN A 119 29.29 -37.29 -17.97
CA GLN A 119 28.20 -36.98 -18.89
C GLN A 119 26.96 -37.88 -18.68
N HIS A 120 27.14 -39.15 -18.27
CA HIS A 120 26.02 -40.06 -18.02
C HIS A 120 25.30 -39.85 -16.67
N ARG A 121 25.95 -39.26 -15.65
CA ARG A 121 25.30 -39.03 -14.34
C ARG A 121 24.25 -37.91 -14.30
N GLN A 122 24.10 -37.11 -15.36
CA GLN A 122 23.08 -36.04 -15.40
C GLN A 122 21.80 -36.40 -16.18
N PHE A 123 21.77 -37.52 -16.89
CA PHE A 123 20.60 -37.95 -17.70
C PHE A 123 19.96 -39.27 -17.26
N ALA A 124 20.46 -39.91 -16.19
CA ALA A 124 19.95 -41.19 -15.71
C ALA A 124 20.01 -41.35 -14.18
N SER A 125 19.17 -40.60 -13.45
CA SER A 125 18.70 -41.02 -12.12
C SER A 125 17.46 -40.24 -11.67
N ASP A 126 16.37 -40.96 -11.42
CA ASP A 126 15.08 -40.45 -10.93
C ASP A 126 15.12 -40.16 -9.41
N HIS A 127 16.20 -39.53 -8.95
CA HIS A 127 16.49 -39.26 -7.54
C HIS A 127 16.88 -37.80 -7.32
N GLN A 128 15.84 -36.99 -7.13
CA GLN A 128 15.68 -36.05 -6.01
C GLN A 128 16.98 -35.54 -5.33
N GLN A 129 17.85 -34.86 -6.09
CA GLN A 129 18.95 -34.08 -5.51
C GLN A 129 18.38 -32.85 -4.80
N THR A 130 18.67 -32.73 -3.51
CA THR A 130 18.29 -31.55 -2.72
C THR A 130 19.34 -30.44 -2.87
N PRO A 131 19.02 -29.18 -2.53
CA PRO A 131 19.96 -28.06 -2.67
C PRO A 131 21.24 -28.16 -1.82
N GLU A 132 21.35 -29.14 -0.92
CA GLU A 132 22.49 -29.32 -0.02
C GLU A 132 23.67 -30.08 -0.66
N ASP A 133 23.48 -30.74 -1.82
CA ASP A 133 24.53 -31.52 -2.53
C ASP A 133 25.46 -30.70 -3.44
N VAL A 134 25.23 -29.39 -3.62
CA VAL A 134 26.10 -28.52 -4.43
C VAL A 134 27.32 -28.08 -3.60
N PRO A 135 28.57 -28.32 -4.03
CA PRO A 135 29.76 -27.92 -3.28
C PRO A 135 29.76 -26.44 -2.94
N ILE A 136 30.13 -26.11 -1.69
CA ILE A 136 29.99 -24.77 -1.08
C ILE A 136 30.66 -23.64 -1.89
N GLY A 137 31.67 -23.96 -2.72
CA GLY A 137 32.34 -23.01 -3.61
C GLY A 137 31.57 -22.61 -4.89
N LEU A 138 30.51 -23.34 -5.27
CA LEU A 138 29.73 -23.12 -6.49
C LEU A 138 28.42 -22.32 -6.26
N GLN A 139 28.15 -21.87 -5.03
CA GLN A 139 26.96 -21.05 -4.77
C GLN A 139 27.15 -19.60 -5.26
N PHE A 140 26.52 -19.24 -6.38
CA PHE A 140 26.52 -17.89 -6.92
C PHE A 140 26.05 -16.84 -5.89
N LYS A 141 26.99 -16.01 -5.41
CA LYS A 141 26.73 -14.86 -4.54
C LYS A 141 26.99 -13.58 -5.35
N PRO A 142 25.94 -12.84 -5.73
CA PRO A 142 26.10 -11.61 -6.50
C PRO A 142 26.91 -10.58 -5.70
N LYS A 143 27.75 -9.81 -6.40
CA LYS A 143 28.66 -8.86 -5.75
C LYS A 143 27.88 -7.63 -5.26
N ALA A 144 28.18 -7.16 -4.04
CA ALA A 144 27.45 -6.06 -3.42
C ALA A 144 27.84 -4.69 -4.05
N HIS A 145 27.12 -4.25 -5.09
CA HIS A 145 27.53 -3.10 -5.90
C HIS A 145 26.83 -1.76 -5.59
N MET A 146 27.67 -0.72 -5.47
CA MET A 146 27.44 0.74 -5.61
C MET A 146 26.37 1.44 -4.76
N SER A 147 25.36 0.77 -4.20
CA SER A 147 24.41 1.39 -3.27
C SER A 147 24.88 1.38 -1.81
N ASN A 148 26.18 1.17 -1.53
CA ASN A 148 26.69 0.88 -0.18
C ASN A 148 27.37 2.07 0.51
N VAL A 149 27.00 3.31 0.14
CA VAL A 149 27.32 4.49 0.95
C VAL A 149 26.39 4.50 2.17
N GLY A 150 26.86 3.98 3.30
CA GLY A 150 26.05 3.73 4.50
C GLY A 150 25.17 4.92 4.88
N TRP A 151 25.77 6.10 5.05
CA TRP A 151 25.05 7.32 5.44
C TRP A 151 23.93 7.73 4.47
N ILE A 152 24.05 7.45 3.16
CA ILE A 152 22.97 7.72 2.19
C ILE A 152 21.82 6.73 2.41
N ASN A 153 22.11 5.46 2.65
CA ASN A 153 21.08 4.46 2.98
C ASN A 153 20.41 4.79 4.32
N ASP A 154 21.16 5.25 5.31
CA ASP A 154 20.64 5.63 6.62
C ASP A 154 19.72 6.85 6.53
N ILE A 155 20.11 7.88 5.76
CA ILE A 155 19.23 9.03 5.46
C ILE A 155 17.97 8.58 4.70
N ILE A 156 18.09 7.69 3.71
CA ILE A 156 16.95 7.16 2.97
C ILE A 156 16.04 6.30 3.88
N ALA A 157 16.63 5.55 4.82
CA ALA A 157 15.90 4.74 5.79
C ALA A 157 15.17 5.63 6.80
N LEU A 158 15.84 6.65 7.35
CA LEU A 158 15.26 7.67 8.22
C LEU A 158 14.12 8.43 7.51
N PHE A 159 14.33 8.86 6.27
CA PHE A 159 13.30 9.52 5.46
C PHE A 159 12.08 8.62 5.27
N ARG A 160 12.28 7.34 4.91
CA ARG A 160 11.18 6.37 4.80
C ARG A 160 10.50 6.15 6.15
N TRP A 161 11.25 6.01 7.24
CA TRP A 161 10.70 5.83 8.59
C TRP A 161 9.83 7.01 9.01
N THR A 162 10.31 8.25 8.84
CA THR A 162 9.56 9.47 9.18
C THR A 162 8.33 9.65 8.29
N PHE A 163 8.48 9.53 6.97
CA PHE A 163 7.44 9.96 6.02
C PHE A 163 6.49 8.86 5.55
N TYR A 164 6.86 7.58 5.66
CA TYR A 164 5.96 6.45 5.32
C TYR A 164 5.21 5.90 6.54
N ARG A 165 5.62 6.22 7.77
CA ARG A 165 4.88 5.82 8.97
C ARG A 165 3.46 6.42 8.92
N PRO A 166 2.41 5.60 8.97
CA PRO A 166 1.06 6.12 9.09
C PRO A 166 0.90 6.74 10.49
N ILE A 167 0.30 7.92 10.55
CA ILE A 167 -0.12 8.50 11.82
C ILE A 167 -1.27 7.64 12.37
N PRO A 168 -1.25 7.22 13.64
CA PRO A 168 -2.30 6.38 14.22
C PRO A 168 -3.70 6.99 14.06
N ASP A 169 -4.69 6.15 13.72
CA ASP A 169 -6.10 6.57 13.68
C ASP A 169 -6.54 7.12 15.04
N VAL A 170 -6.93 8.39 15.09
CA VAL A 170 -7.54 8.96 16.31
C VAL A 170 -8.98 8.48 16.39
N ARG A 171 -9.29 7.73 17.44
CA ARG A 171 -10.64 7.25 17.73
C ARG A 171 -11.34 8.27 18.62
N TRP A 172 -12.26 9.04 18.05
CA TRP A 172 -13.13 9.93 18.80
C TRP A 172 -14.53 9.32 18.88
N HIS A 173 -14.85 8.75 20.06
CA HIS A 173 -16.08 7.99 20.31
C HIS A 173 -16.28 6.87 19.26
N LYS A 174 -17.41 6.86 18.52
CA LYS A 174 -17.70 5.89 17.44
C LYS A 174 -16.96 6.20 16.13
N HIS A 175 -16.35 7.37 15.99
CA HIS A 175 -15.73 7.83 14.75
C HIS A 175 -14.23 7.53 14.75
N ARG A 176 -13.73 6.99 13.63
CA ARG A 176 -12.29 6.85 13.38
C ARG A 176 -11.85 7.93 12.40
N ILE A 177 -10.96 8.80 12.84
CA ILE A 177 -10.31 9.80 11.99
C ILE A 177 -8.99 9.18 11.52
N SER A 178 -8.97 8.74 10.26
CA SER A 178 -7.76 8.23 9.63
C SER A 178 -7.02 9.35 8.90
N PHE A 179 -5.71 9.40 9.13
CA PHE A 179 -4.83 10.41 8.56
C PHE A 179 -4.17 9.89 7.28
N SER A 180 -3.83 10.81 6.37
CA SER A 180 -2.94 10.48 5.25
C SER A 180 -1.51 10.26 5.76
N SER A 181 -0.64 9.64 4.95
CA SER A 181 0.78 9.50 5.31
C SER A 181 1.43 10.84 5.60
N ALA A 182 2.41 10.84 6.52
CA ALA A 182 3.13 12.06 6.92
C ALA A 182 3.69 12.84 5.72
N ALA A 183 4.18 12.15 4.68
CA ALA A 183 4.59 12.79 3.41
C ALA A 183 3.50 13.68 2.78
N VAL A 184 2.26 13.18 2.70
CA VAL A 184 1.16 13.90 2.06
C VAL A 184 0.71 15.07 2.92
N LEU A 185 0.65 14.89 4.24
CA LEU A 185 0.33 15.96 5.19
C LEU A 185 1.39 17.06 5.18
N PHE A 186 2.67 16.71 5.07
CA PHE A 186 3.76 17.68 4.95
C PHE A 186 3.67 18.49 3.65
N CYS A 187 3.42 17.85 2.50
CA CYS A 187 3.21 18.57 1.24
C CYS A 187 1.98 19.50 1.28
N VAL A 188 0.88 19.07 1.91
CA VAL A 188 -0.31 19.90 2.12
C VAL A 188 -0.01 21.07 3.08
N PHE A 189 0.72 20.82 4.16
CA PHE A 189 1.15 21.86 5.10
C PHE A 189 2.00 22.92 4.39
N LEU A 190 3.00 22.52 3.59
CA LEU A 190 3.81 23.46 2.80
C LEU A 190 2.95 24.27 1.82
N ALA A 191 1.96 23.64 1.17
CA ALA A 191 1.03 24.33 0.28
C ALA A 191 0.15 25.37 1.00
N VAL A 192 -0.40 25.03 2.17
CA VAL A 192 -1.17 25.96 3.02
C VAL A 192 -0.27 27.08 3.53
N LEU A 193 0.91 26.75 4.08
CA LEU A 193 1.86 27.71 4.61
C LEU A 193 2.29 28.72 3.53
N PHE A 194 2.66 28.23 2.34
CA PHE A 194 3.01 29.08 1.20
C PHE A 194 1.86 30.02 0.81
N ALA A 195 0.63 29.51 0.73
CA ALA A 195 -0.54 30.31 0.38
C ALA A 195 -0.83 31.39 1.44
N MET A 196 -0.80 31.02 2.73
CA MET A 196 -1.07 31.95 3.83
C MET A 196 0.03 33.01 3.95
N LEU A 197 1.32 32.64 3.87
CA LEU A 197 2.42 33.61 3.88
C LEU A 197 2.33 34.56 2.68
N SER A 198 2.03 34.05 1.48
CA SER A 198 1.89 34.89 0.27
C SER A 198 0.77 35.93 0.36
N VAL A 199 -0.24 35.69 1.19
CA VAL A 199 -1.39 36.60 1.40
C VAL A 199 -1.13 37.57 2.55
N PHE A 200 -0.72 37.05 3.72
CA PHE A 200 -0.71 37.77 5.00
C PHE A 200 0.66 38.34 5.42
N LEU A 201 1.78 37.81 4.93
CA LEU A 201 3.11 38.32 5.32
C LEU A 201 3.42 39.66 4.66
N GLN A 202 2.96 39.86 3.42
CA GLN A 202 3.15 41.11 2.69
C GLN A 202 2.21 42.20 3.25
N GLN A 203 2.78 43.35 3.60
CA GLN A 203 2.02 44.54 3.97
C GLN A 203 1.93 45.54 2.81
N PRO A 204 0.92 46.43 2.80
CA PRO A 204 -0.26 46.41 3.68
C PRO A 204 -1.28 45.32 3.25
N LEU A 205 -2.22 44.99 4.13
CA LEU A 205 -3.33 44.05 3.87
C LEU A 205 -4.57 44.73 3.24
N TYR A 206 -4.83 45.97 3.67
CA TYR A 206 -5.90 46.87 3.24
C TYR A 206 -5.27 48.22 2.88
N TRP A 207 -5.91 48.99 1.99
CA TRP A 207 -5.54 50.39 1.80
C TRP A 207 -6.26 51.28 2.82
N GLU A 208 -5.74 52.48 3.07
CA GLU A 208 -6.43 53.52 3.87
C GLU A 208 -7.80 53.92 3.34
N SER A 209 -8.04 53.73 2.03
CA SER A 209 -9.39 53.83 1.46
C SER A 209 -9.59 52.96 0.23
N ILE A 210 -10.81 52.42 0.09
CA ILE A 210 -11.25 51.70 -1.13
C ILE A 210 -11.13 52.56 -2.40
N ARG A 211 -11.06 53.91 -2.26
CA ARG A 211 -10.81 54.86 -3.35
C ARG A 211 -9.44 54.66 -4.03
N TYR A 212 -8.44 54.21 -3.29
CA TYR A 212 -7.08 53.96 -3.81
C TYR A 212 -6.99 52.62 -4.55
N GLY A 213 -7.98 51.74 -4.37
CA GLY A 213 -8.19 50.55 -5.16
C GLY A 213 -8.72 49.37 -4.35
N SER A 214 -8.82 48.22 -5.01
CA SER A 214 -9.14 46.94 -4.39
C SER A 214 -8.12 46.55 -3.31
N PRO A 215 -8.54 45.98 -2.17
CA PRO A 215 -7.65 45.58 -1.07
C PRO A 215 -6.54 44.60 -1.54
N PRO A 216 -5.27 44.82 -1.15
CA PRO A 216 -4.14 43.97 -1.57
C PRO A 216 -4.33 42.50 -1.23
N MET A 217 -4.74 42.22 0.02
CA MET A 217 -4.94 40.87 0.52
C MET A 217 -5.94 40.08 -0.34
N ALA A 218 -7.03 40.73 -0.75
CA ALA A 218 -8.03 40.11 -1.62
C ALA A 218 -7.46 39.80 -3.01
N ILE A 219 -6.73 40.73 -3.63
CA ILE A 219 -6.13 40.51 -4.96
C ILE A 219 -5.08 39.39 -4.91
N ARG A 220 -4.24 39.33 -3.87
CA ARG A 220 -3.29 38.22 -3.64
C ARG A 220 -4.01 36.88 -3.57
N ALA A 221 -5.02 36.77 -2.72
CA ALA A 221 -5.77 35.54 -2.52
C ALA A 221 -6.51 35.09 -3.80
N GLY A 222 -7.09 36.03 -4.55
CA GLY A 222 -7.74 35.78 -5.84
C GLY A 222 -6.77 35.25 -6.90
N MET A 223 -5.59 35.86 -7.04
CA MET A 223 -4.57 35.39 -8.00
C MET A 223 -4.02 34.01 -7.65
N LEU A 224 -3.88 33.69 -6.36
CA LEU A 224 -3.50 32.35 -5.90
C LEU A 224 -4.61 31.32 -6.21
N ALA A 225 -5.87 31.63 -5.91
CA ALA A 225 -7.01 30.76 -6.21
C ALA A 225 -7.12 30.41 -7.71
N VAL A 226 -6.97 31.41 -8.59
CA VAL A 226 -6.93 31.19 -10.04
C VAL A 226 -5.72 30.33 -10.45
N ALA A 227 -4.53 30.61 -9.91
CA ALA A 227 -3.31 29.83 -10.20
C ALA A 227 -3.33 28.38 -9.66
N ILE A 228 -4.16 28.07 -8.66
CA ILE A 228 -4.36 26.71 -8.15
C ILE A 228 -5.29 25.89 -9.05
N THR A 229 -6.21 26.54 -9.77
CA THR A 229 -7.24 25.87 -10.58
C THR A 229 -6.70 24.84 -11.60
N PRO A 230 -5.62 25.10 -12.37
CA PRO A 230 -4.99 24.10 -13.24
C PRO A 230 -4.55 22.83 -12.49
N TRP A 231 -4.06 22.98 -11.27
CA TRP A 231 -3.57 21.88 -10.44
C TRP A 231 -4.69 21.05 -9.83
N ILE A 232 -5.84 21.66 -9.51
CA ILE A 232 -7.07 20.94 -9.13
C ILE A 232 -7.49 20.01 -10.27
N VAL A 233 -7.48 20.49 -11.52
CA VAL A 233 -7.84 19.69 -12.70
C VAL A 233 -6.80 18.61 -12.98
N ALA A 234 -5.50 18.94 -12.93
CA ALA A 234 -4.41 17.99 -13.17
C ALA A 234 -4.38 16.81 -12.17
N THR A 235 -4.91 17.01 -10.96
CA THR A 235 -4.94 15.99 -9.89
C THR A 235 -6.26 15.22 -9.78
N SER A 236 -7.31 15.60 -10.52
CA SER A 236 -8.64 14.97 -10.44
C SER A 236 -8.83 13.76 -11.38
N MET A 237 -8.22 13.80 -12.56
CA MET A 237 -8.57 12.91 -13.68
C MET A 237 -7.96 11.49 -13.53
N LYS A 238 -8.69 10.46 -14.00
CA LYS A 238 -8.25 9.04 -13.97
C LYS A 238 -6.96 8.82 -14.77
N ALA A 239 -7.01 9.17 -16.05
CA ALA A 239 -5.83 9.39 -16.89
C ALA A 239 -5.42 10.85 -16.69
N ASN A 240 -4.23 11.09 -16.15
CA ASN A 240 -3.72 12.44 -15.94
C ASN A 240 -2.23 12.54 -16.28
N ILE A 241 -1.81 13.70 -16.75
CA ILE A 241 -0.44 14.00 -17.16
C ILE A 241 0.57 13.83 -16.00
N LEU A 242 0.17 14.14 -14.76
CA LEU A 242 1.03 13.99 -13.59
C LEU A 242 1.39 12.51 -13.37
N THR A 243 0.47 11.56 -13.53
CA THR A 243 0.75 10.12 -13.42
C THR A 243 1.84 9.68 -14.41
N ILE A 244 1.84 10.26 -15.62
CA ILE A 244 2.86 10.00 -16.65
C ILE A 244 4.23 10.55 -16.23
N ILE A 245 4.29 11.72 -15.59
CA ILE A 245 5.54 12.39 -15.17
C ILE A 245 6.08 11.84 -13.84
N ILE A 246 5.27 11.85 -12.78
CA ILE A 246 5.68 11.50 -11.40
C ILE A 246 5.36 10.06 -10.98
N GLY A 247 4.67 9.26 -11.80
CA GLY A 247 4.44 7.83 -11.53
C GLY A 247 3.56 7.55 -10.30
N ILE A 248 2.84 8.56 -9.84
CA ILE A 248 1.88 8.48 -8.74
C ILE A 248 0.51 8.23 -9.36
N GLY A 249 -0.13 7.11 -9.01
CA GLY A 249 -1.47 6.78 -9.50
C GLY A 249 -2.52 7.82 -9.09
N SER A 250 -3.56 7.96 -9.91
CA SER A 250 -4.64 8.92 -9.74
C SER A 250 -5.39 8.77 -8.40
N GLU A 251 -5.42 7.57 -7.83
CA GLU A 251 -6.01 7.30 -6.52
C GLU A 251 -5.31 8.06 -5.37
N ARG A 252 -3.99 8.24 -5.49
CA ARG A 252 -3.19 9.02 -4.54
C ARG A 252 -3.20 10.51 -4.87
N LEU A 253 -3.21 10.88 -6.16
CA LEU A 253 -3.28 12.28 -6.58
C LEU A 253 -4.60 12.96 -6.19
N ASN A 254 -5.71 12.20 -6.15
CA ASN A 254 -7.00 12.69 -5.68
C ASN A 254 -6.95 13.24 -4.24
N VAL A 255 -5.99 12.82 -3.40
CA VAL A 255 -5.81 13.45 -2.07
C VAL A 255 -5.43 14.94 -2.22
N PHE A 256 -4.54 15.27 -3.15
CA PHE A 256 -4.17 16.66 -3.45
C PHE A 256 -5.32 17.42 -4.11
N HIS A 257 -6.07 16.81 -5.04
CA HIS A 257 -7.26 17.44 -5.63
C HIS A 257 -8.23 18.00 -4.57
N ARG A 258 -8.54 17.19 -3.54
CA ARG A 258 -9.44 17.62 -2.44
C ARG A 258 -8.84 18.77 -1.63
N TRP A 259 -7.57 18.66 -1.24
CA TRP A 259 -6.90 19.70 -0.46
C TRP A 259 -6.73 21.02 -1.23
N LEU A 260 -6.38 20.97 -2.52
CA LEU A 260 -6.30 22.15 -3.38
C LEU A 260 -7.68 22.80 -3.57
N GLY A 261 -8.76 22.02 -3.64
CA GLY A 261 -10.13 22.52 -3.61
C GLY A 261 -10.43 23.29 -2.31
N TYR A 262 -10.10 22.73 -1.14
CA TYR A 262 -10.30 23.41 0.14
C TYR A 262 -9.43 24.67 0.31
N ILE A 263 -8.17 24.64 -0.13
CA ILE A 263 -7.28 25.81 -0.15
C ILE A 263 -7.86 26.90 -1.07
N THR A 264 -8.39 26.52 -2.22
CA THR A 264 -9.02 27.46 -3.17
C THR A 264 -10.28 28.08 -2.58
N LEU A 265 -11.14 27.30 -1.92
CA LEU A 265 -12.29 27.84 -1.20
C LEU A 265 -11.85 28.84 -0.10
N LEU A 266 -10.85 28.49 0.72
CA LEU A 266 -10.31 29.38 1.75
C LEU A 266 -9.79 30.69 1.14
N LEU A 267 -9.00 30.61 0.08
CA LEU A 267 -8.48 31.78 -0.64
C LEU A 267 -9.59 32.59 -1.32
N THR A 268 -10.65 31.96 -1.85
CA THR A 268 -11.80 32.68 -2.40
C THR A 268 -12.61 33.36 -1.30
N LEU A 269 -12.70 32.82 -0.09
CA LEU A 269 -13.30 33.53 1.05
C LEU A 269 -12.44 34.73 1.47
N ILE A 270 -11.11 34.58 1.56
CA ILE A 270 -10.17 35.68 1.84
C ILE A 270 -10.12 36.70 0.69
N HIS A 271 -10.45 36.31 -0.54
CA HIS A 271 -10.67 37.23 -1.66
C HIS A 271 -11.97 38.01 -1.47
N THR A 272 -13.09 37.34 -1.19
CA THR A 272 -14.42 37.97 -1.17
C THR A 272 -14.67 38.83 0.07
N ILE A 273 -14.28 38.39 1.27
CA ILE A 273 -14.64 39.09 2.53
C ILE A 273 -14.10 40.54 2.59
N PRO A 274 -12.83 40.84 2.27
CA PRO A 274 -12.29 42.20 2.34
C PRO A 274 -13.01 43.20 1.44
N PHE A 275 -13.54 42.75 0.29
CA PHE A 275 -14.32 43.58 -0.63
C PHE A 275 -15.66 44.07 -0.05
N TYR A 276 -16.18 43.41 0.99
CA TYR A 276 -17.38 43.85 1.72
C TYR A 276 -17.05 44.51 3.06
N VAL A 277 -15.96 44.08 3.72
CA VAL A 277 -15.57 44.63 5.04
C VAL A 277 -14.97 46.03 4.92
N GLN A 278 -14.04 46.26 3.99
CA GLN A 278 -13.35 47.55 3.88
C GLN A 278 -14.32 48.74 3.66
N PRO A 279 -15.33 48.65 2.78
CA PRO A 279 -16.35 49.70 2.63
C PRO A 279 -17.23 49.99 3.86
N VAL A 280 -17.33 49.05 4.81
CA VAL A 280 -18.25 49.15 5.95
C VAL A 280 -17.54 49.64 7.21
N TRP A 281 -16.23 49.41 7.35
CA TRP A 281 -15.43 49.87 8.48
C TRP A 281 -14.83 51.27 8.33
N GLU A 282 -14.74 51.83 7.12
CA GLU A 282 -14.25 53.19 6.88
C GLU A 282 -15.41 54.21 6.87
N ASP A 283 -15.27 55.31 7.62
CA ASP A 283 -16.23 56.44 7.58
C ASP A 283 -16.31 57.04 6.16
N GLY A 284 -17.50 57.02 5.57
CA GLY A 284 -17.74 57.43 4.18
C GLY A 284 -17.34 56.40 3.11
N GLY A 285 -16.77 55.25 3.49
CA GLY A 285 -16.48 54.14 2.57
C GLY A 285 -17.74 53.55 1.92
N SER A 286 -18.85 53.51 2.68
CA SER A 286 -20.13 52.97 2.25
C SER A 286 -20.83 53.81 1.16
N GLU A 287 -20.71 55.14 1.25
CA GLU A 287 -21.24 56.08 0.24
C GLU A 287 -20.43 56.03 -1.07
N VAL A 288 -19.12 55.81 -0.97
CA VAL A 288 -18.24 55.58 -2.12
C VAL A 288 -18.57 54.24 -2.79
N PHE A 289 -18.74 53.21 -1.98
CA PHE A 289 -19.01 51.85 -2.44
C PHE A 289 -20.37 51.71 -3.11
N SER A 290 -21.42 52.37 -2.60
CA SER A 290 -22.72 52.40 -3.28
C SER A 290 -22.64 53.07 -4.65
N LYS A 291 -21.90 54.18 -4.78
CA LYS A 291 -21.61 54.84 -6.06
C LYS A 291 -20.80 53.95 -7.01
N VAL A 292 -19.80 53.22 -6.51
CA VAL A 292 -18.98 52.28 -7.30
C VAL A 292 -19.79 51.07 -7.78
N ILE A 293 -20.63 50.48 -6.93
CA ILE A 293 -21.53 49.38 -7.30
C ILE A 293 -22.53 49.83 -8.37
N ASN A 294 -23.22 50.94 -8.15
CA ASN A 294 -24.24 51.47 -9.04
C ASN A 294 -23.64 51.98 -10.38
N GLY A 295 -22.38 52.45 -10.36
CA GLY A 295 -21.62 52.84 -11.55
C GLY A 295 -21.10 51.70 -12.42
N GLY A 296 -21.62 50.48 -12.26
CA GLY A 296 -21.33 49.31 -13.11
C GLY A 296 -20.30 48.32 -12.55
N SER A 297 -19.60 48.64 -11.45
CA SER A 297 -18.71 47.66 -10.82
C SER A 297 -19.48 46.55 -10.10
N GLY A 298 -20.77 46.75 -9.75
CA GLY A 298 -21.62 45.74 -9.13
C GLY A 298 -21.69 44.42 -9.92
N MET A 299 -21.51 44.45 -11.24
CA MET A 299 -21.40 43.25 -12.09
C MET A 299 -20.20 42.36 -11.72
N VAL A 300 -19.07 42.94 -11.27
CA VAL A 300 -17.88 42.18 -10.85
C VAL A 300 -18.14 41.46 -9.52
N TYR A 301 -18.82 42.12 -8.58
CA TYR A 301 -19.21 41.53 -7.30
C TYR A 301 -20.26 40.42 -7.49
N GLY A 302 -21.29 40.67 -8.32
CA GLY A 302 -22.32 39.68 -8.66
C GLY A 302 -21.75 38.44 -9.37
N THR A 303 -20.84 38.63 -10.34
CA THR A 303 -20.13 37.50 -10.98
C THR A 303 -19.19 36.77 -10.02
N GLY A 304 -18.63 37.46 -9.01
CA GLY A 304 -17.84 36.85 -7.94
C GLY A 304 -18.68 35.92 -7.06
N ILE A 305 -19.85 36.37 -6.61
CA ILE A 305 -20.82 35.52 -5.89
C ILE A 305 -21.25 34.33 -6.77
N ALA A 306 -21.52 34.56 -8.07
CA ALA A 306 -21.87 33.50 -9.01
C ALA A 306 -20.75 32.45 -9.17
N CYS A 307 -19.47 32.81 -9.00
CA CYS A 307 -18.36 31.84 -8.94
C CYS A 307 -18.24 31.15 -7.57
N LEU A 308 -18.53 31.85 -6.48
CA LEU A 308 -18.40 31.34 -5.11
C LEU A 308 -19.44 30.26 -4.79
N VAL A 309 -20.70 30.42 -5.24
CA VAL A 309 -21.78 29.43 -5.02
C VAL A 309 -21.43 28.01 -5.52
N PRO A 310 -21.03 27.79 -6.80
CA PRO A 310 -20.65 26.47 -7.27
C PRO A 310 -19.35 25.97 -6.60
N LEU A 311 -18.41 26.84 -6.23
CA LEU A 311 -17.19 26.44 -5.50
C LEU A 311 -17.52 25.91 -4.09
N ILE A 312 -18.40 26.59 -3.35
CA ILE A 312 -18.92 26.12 -2.06
C ILE A 312 -19.60 24.76 -2.24
N TRP A 313 -20.48 24.63 -3.23
CA TRP A 313 -21.17 23.36 -3.51
C TRP A 313 -20.18 22.22 -3.82
N LEU A 314 -19.17 22.47 -4.67
CA LEU A 314 -18.13 21.50 -5.03
C LEU A 314 -17.36 21.00 -3.80
N CYS A 315 -17.03 21.88 -2.86
CA CYS A 315 -16.33 21.52 -1.63
C CYS A 315 -17.25 20.83 -0.61
N VAL A 316 -18.46 21.36 -0.37
CA VAL A 316 -19.40 20.84 0.63
C VAL A 316 -19.99 19.49 0.21
N ALA A 317 -20.46 19.34 -1.03
CA ALA A 317 -20.97 18.06 -1.53
C ALA A 317 -19.90 16.95 -1.54
N SER A 318 -18.61 17.32 -1.65
CA SER A 318 -17.48 16.40 -1.56
C SER A 318 -17.19 15.87 -0.14
N LEU A 319 -17.81 16.43 0.91
CA LEU A 319 -17.57 16.02 2.29
C LEU A 319 -17.92 14.54 2.50
N PRO A 320 -17.10 13.76 3.24
CA PRO A 320 -17.33 12.32 3.40
C PRO A 320 -18.69 11.93 3.99
N VAL A 321 -19.33 12.81 4.78
CA VAL A 321 -20.67 12.59 5.34
C VAL A 321 -21.72 12.63 4.23
N LEU A 322 -21.83 13.76 3.52
CA LEU A 322 -22.82 13.97 2.46
C LEU A 322 -22.64 13.00 1.30
N ARG A 323 -21.38 12.81 0.85
CA ARG A 323 -21.05 11.89 -0.24
C ARG A 323 -21.39 10.42 0.05
N ARG A 324 -21.44 9.99 1.32
CA ARG A 324 -21.89 8.62 1.68
C ARG A 324 -23.41 8.45 1.61
N ILE A 325 -24.17 9.53 1.75
CA ILE A 325 -25.64 9.52 1.71
C ILE A 325 -26.11 9.48 0.25
N ALA A 326 -25.52 10.30 -0.63
CA ALA A 326 -25.94 10.45 -2.03
C ALA A 326 -24.75 10.38 -3.01
N TYR A 327 -24.04 9.25 -3.03
CA TYR A 327 -22.82 9.08 -3.85
C TYR A 327 -23.06 9.27 -5.35
N GLU A 328 -24.14 8.73 -5.89
CA GLU A 328 -24.46 8.76 -7.32
C GLU A 328 -24.77 10.19 -7.80
N VAL A 329 -25.62 10.92 -7.05
CA VAL A 329 -25.96 12.33 -7.31
C VAL A 329 -24.70 13.21 -7.24
N PHE A 330 -23.86 13.00 -6.23
CA PHE A 330 -22.55 13.67 -6.11
C PHE A 330 -21.69 13.41 -7.35
N ALA A 331 -21.50 12.14 -7.73
CA ALA A 331 -20.62 11.76 -8.84
C ALA A 331 -21.12 12.29 -10.20
N MET A 332 -22.44 12.35 -10.39
CA MET A 332 -23.07 12.88 -11.60
C MET A 332 -22.95 14.40 -11.72
N LEU A 333 -23.19 15.15 -10.63
CA LEU A 333 -23.23 16.61 -10.66
C LEU A 333 -21.84 17.28 -10.51
N HIS A 334 -20.86 16.60 -9.91
CA HIS A 334 -19.56 17.22 -9.62
C HIS A 334 -18.81 17.73 -10.86
N ALA A 335 -18.74 16.95 -11.93
CA ALA A 335 -18.05 17.37 -13.15
C ALA A 335 -18.79 18.49 -13.94
N PRO A 336 -20.12 18.44 -14.14
CA PRO A 336 -20.88 19.57 -14.70
C PRO A 336 -20.73 20.86 -13.90
N VAL A 337 -20.84 20.84 -12.57
CA VAL A 337 -20.71 22.05 -11.75
C VAL A 337 -19.28 22.60 -11.76
N ALA A 338 -18.26 21.73 -11.86
CA ALA A 338 -16.87 22.16 -12.05
C ALA A 338 -16.66 22.86 -13.41
N ALA A 339 -17.31 22.39 -14.49
CA ALA A 339 -17.27 23.06 -15.79
C ALA A 339 -17.95 24.43 -15.76
N VAL A 340 -19.11 24.54 -15.08
CA VAL A 340 -19.81 25.81 -14.86
C VAL A 340 -18.95 26.78 -14.05
N TYR A 341 -18.30 26.32 -12.98
CA TYR A 341 -17.37 27.13 -12.19
C TYR A 341 -16.21 27.70 -13.03
N ILE A 342 -15.54 26.88 -13.85
CA ILE A 342 -14.47 27.34 -14.74
C ILE A 342 -15.01 28.33 -15.78
N GLY A 343 -16.19 28.08 -16.36
CA GLY A 343 -16.83 29.00 -17.30
C GLY A 343 -17.17 30.36 -16.70
N LEU A 344 -17.70 30.37 -15.47
CA LEU A 344 -18.00 31.61 -14.74
C LEU A 344 -16.72 32.37 -14.35
N LEU A 345 -15.61 31.68 -14.07
CA LEU A 345 -14.31 32.33 -13.83
C LEU A 345 -13.80 33.12 -15.06
N PHE A 346 -14.04 32.66 -16.29
CA PHE A 346 -13.70 33.46 -17.49
C PHE A 346 -14.44 34.80 -17.51
N TRP A 347 -15.74 34.78 -17.19
CA TRP A 347 -16.58 35.98 -17.13
C TRP A 347 -16.21 36.90 -15.96
N HIS A 348 -15.99 36.35 -14.77
CA HIS A 348 -15.63 37.12 -13.58
C HIS A 348 -14.24 37.78 -13.72
N THR A 349 -13.24 37.05 -14.21
CA THR A 349 -11.85 37.54 -14.27
C THR A 349 -11.55 38.49 -15.44
N LYS A 350 -12.32 38.45 -16.54
CA LYS A 350 -12.15 39.31 -17.74
C LYS A 350 -10.70 39.52 -18.21
N ASN A 351 -9.87 38.48 -18.12
CA ASN A 351 -8.42 38.48 -18.37
C ASN A 351 -7.57 39.48 -17.56
N TYR A 352 -8.05 39.97 -16.41
CA TYR A 352 -7.20 40.77 -15.53
C TYR A 352 -5.99 39.95 -15.06
N LEU A 353 -4.83 40.58 -15.00
CA LEU A 353 -3.60 40.02 -14.43
C LEU A 353 -3.17 38.66 -15.05
N SER A 354 -3.44 38.46 -16.35
CA SER A 354 -3.21 37.20 -17.07
C SER A 354 -4.00 36.01 -16.51
N SER A 355 -5.16 36.26 -15.90
CA SER A 355 -5.99 35.19 -15.32
C SER A 355 -6.43 34.15 -16.35
N TRP A 356 -6.69 34.54 -17.60
CA TRP A 356 -7.11 33.58 -18.63
C TRP A 356 -6.02 32.58 -19.00
N ASP A 357 -4.73 32.90 -18.83
CA ASP A 357 -3.64 31.95 -19.12
C ASP A 357 -3.78 30.68 -18.26
N TYR A 358 -4.13 30.84 -16.98
CA TYR A 358 -4.43 29.74 -16.06
C TYR A 358 -5.74 29.02 -16.42
N LEU A 359 -6.78 29.73 -16.83
CA LEU A 359 -8.07 29.11 -17.17
C LEU A 359 -8.00 28.32 -18.49
N TYR A 360 -7.31 28.84 -19.51
CA TYR A 360 -7.00 28.11 -20.74
C TYR A 360 -6.09 26.92 -20.46
N THR A 361 -5.07 27.06 -19.60
CA THR A 361 -4.26 25.93 -19.13
C THR A 361 -5.11 24.86 -18.45
N SER A 362 -6.11 25.26 -17.65
CA SER A 362 -7.05 24.34 -17.00
C SER A 362 -7.88 23.55 -18.02
N ILE A 363 -8.44 24.24 -19.03
CA ILE A 363 -9.17 23.61 -20.14
C ILE A 363 -8.26 22.68 -20.95
N ALA A 364 -7.05 23.12 -21.29
CA ALA A 364 -6.09 22.33 -22.07
C ALA A 364 -5.67 21.05 -21.33
N ILE A 365 -5.38 21.13 -20.03
CA ILE A 365 -5.11 19.95 -19.19
C ILE A 365 -6.34 19.03 -19.16
N TRP A 366 -7.54 19.58 -18.99
CA TRP A 366 -8.77 18.79 -18.92
C TRP A 366 -9.04 18.02 -20.22
N GLY A 367 -8.97 18.71 -21.36
CA GLY A 367 -9.13 18.13 -22.69
C GLY A 367 -8.05 17.10 -23.01
N PHE A 368 -6.78 17.38 -22.69
CA PHE A 368 -5.68 16.43 -22.87
C PHE A 368 -5.84 15.17 -22.00
N CYS A 369 -6.33 15.31 -20.76
CA CYS A 369 -6.62 14.17 -19.89
C CYS A 369 -7.78 13.30 -20.44
N TYR A 370 -8.81 13.91 -21.04
CA TYR A 370 -9.86 13.17 -21.76
C TYR A 370 -9.33 12.49 -23.03
N PHE A 371 -8.49 13.17 -23.82
CA PHE A 371 -7.84 12.60 -25.00
C PHE A 371 -7.00 11.37 -24.63
N LEU A 372 -6.13 11.47 -23.61
CA LEU A 372 -5.39 10.32 -23.08
C LEU A 372 -6.32 9.21 -22.58
N ARG A 373 -7.46 9.55 -21.95
CA ARG A 373 -8.43 8.56 -21.49
C ARG A 373 -9.05 7.77 -22.64
N ILE A 374 -9.29 8.38 -23.81
CA ILE A 374 -9.86 7.68 -24.97
C ILE A 374 -9.02 6.45 -25.33
N PHE A 375 -7.68 6.56 -25.36
CA PHE A 375 -6.78 5.42 -25.63
C PHE A 375 -6.79 4.33 -24.54
N ASN A 376 -7.30 4.64 -23.34
CA ASN A 376 -7.51 3.67 -22.25
C ASN A 376 -8.95 3.12 -22.22
N LEU A 377 -9.84 3.50 -23.15
CA LEU A 377 -11.16 2.87 -23.28
C LEU A 377 -11.04 1.70 -24.25
N ASN A 378 -11.25 0.47 -23.79
CA ASN A 378 -11.00 -0.71 -24.64
C ASN A 378 -11.89 -0.75 -25.90
N TRP A 379 -13.08 -0.15 -25.79
CA TRP A 379 -14.14 -0.04 -26.80
C TRP A 379 -14.01 1.19 -27.72
N SER A 380 -12.95 2.00 -27.60
CA SER A 380 -12.77 3.21 -28.43
C SER A 380 -11.96 2.99 -29.71
N ASN A 381 -11.26 1.86 -29.85
CA ASN A 381 -10.33 1.63 -30.96
C ASN A 381 -11.11 1.30 -32.25
N PRO A 382 -11.13 2.18 -33.26
CA PRO A 382 -11.96 2.01 -34.46
C PRO A 382 -11.47 0.86 -35.37
N TRP A 383 -10.21 0.46 -35.24
CA TRP A 383 -9.64 -0.67 -35.98
C TRP A 383 -10.15 -2.04 -35.47
N ARG A 384 -10.85 -2.06 -34.32
CA ARG A 384 -11.49 -3.25 -33.76
C ARG A 384 -12.98 -3.28 -34.12
N ARG A 385 -13.29 -3.62 -35.38
CA ARG A 385 -14.66 -3.64 -35.95
C ARG A 385 -15.74 -4.33 -35.10
N LEU A 386 -15.38 -5.30 -34.25
CA LEU A 386 -16.29 -6.07 -33.40
C LEU A 386 -16.48 -5.49 -31.98
N ALA A 387 -15.55 -4.69 -31.46
CA ALA A 387 -15.56 -4.19 -30.07
C ALA A 387 -15.82 -2.68 -29.95
N PHE A 388 -15.72 -1.94 -31.06
CA PHE A 388 -16.01 -0.51 -31.08
C PHE A 388 -17.48 -0.24 -30.71
N LEU A 389 -17.71 0.52 -29.64
CA LEU A 389 -19.04 0.84 -29.07
C LEU A 389 -19.93 -0.34 -28.61
N VAL A 390 -19.61 -1.60 -28.95
CA VAL A 390 -20.42 -2.79 -28.61
C VAL A 390 -20.03 -3.40 -27.25
N GLY A 391 -18.75 -3.33 -26.87
CA GLY A 391 -18.23 -3.94 -25.64
C GLY A 391 -17.95 -5.44 -25.75
N ASP A 392 -17.07 -5.92 -24.88
CA ASP A 392 -16.63 -7.32 -24.83
C ASP A 392 -17.71 -8.20 -24.18
N GLU A 393 -17.73 -9.51 -24.49
CA GLU A 393 -18.59 -10.48 -23.80
C GLU A 393 -17.94 -10.93 -22.49
N ALA A 394 -18.74 -11.10 -21.45
CA ALA A 394 -18.28 -11.46 -20.12
C ALA A 394 -19.07 -12.66 -19.59
N ALA A 395 -18.35 -13.72 -19.22
CA ALA A 395 -18.90 -14.84 -18.46
C ALA A 395 -18.84 -14.51 -16.96
N VAL A 396 -19.92 -14.78 -16.23
CA VAL A 396 -20.04 -14.54 -14.79
C VAL A 396 -20.24 -15.87 -14.09
N THR A 397 -19.27 -16.27 -13.25
CA THR A 397 -19.31 -17.50 -12.48
C THR A 397 -19.44 -17.22 -10.98
N LEU A 398 -20.27 -18.04 -10.33
CA LEU A 398 -20.45 -18.03 -8.88
C LEU A 398 -19.37 -18.90 -8.24
N MET A 399 -18.71 -18.35 -7.21
CA MET A 399 -17.63 -18.99 -6.45
C MET A 399 -18.04 -19.14 -4.98
N PRO A 400 -17.37 -20.00 -4.18
CA PRO A 400 -17.67 -20.18 -2.76
C PRO A 400 -17.67 -18.88 -1.93
N GLU A 401 -18.39 -18.89 -0.82
CA GLU A 401 -18.76 -17.71 -0.02
C GLU A 401 -19.51 -16.59 -0.79
N ASN A 402 -20.26 -16.94 -1.84
CA ASN A 402 -20.97 -16.01 -2.74
C ASN A 402 -20.04 -15.02 -3.46
N ALA A 403 -18.77 -15.36 -3.67
CA ALA A 403 -17.88 -14.53 -4.48
C ALA A 403 -18.26 -14.65 -5.97
N VAL A 404 -17.94 -13.62 -6.75
CA VAL A 404 -18.23 -13.56 -8.19
C VAL A 404 -16.90 -13.47 -8.93
N LYS A 405 -16.69 -14.38 -9.88
CA LYS A 405 -15.58 -14.37 -10.85
C LYS A 405 -16.15 -13.98 -12.21
N ILE A 406 -15.56 -12.98 -12.84
CA ILE A 406 -15.93 -12.50 -14.18
C ILE A 406 -14.73 -12.69 -15.09
N THR A 407 -14.93 -13.41 -16.19
CA THR A 407 -13.92 -13.66 -17.22
C THR A 407 -14.31 -12.91 -18.48
N ILE A 408 -13.42 -12.04 -18.96
CA ILE A 408 -13.65 -11.15 -20.12
C ILE A 408 -12.53 -11.38 -21.15
N PRO A 409 -12.75 -12.18 -22.22
CA PRO A 409 -11.82 -12.31 -23.33
C PRO A 409 -11.65 -10.96 -24.03
N THR A 410 -10.42 -10.44 -24.09
CA THR A 410 -10.17 -9.09 -24.61
C THR A 410 -8.79 -8.93 -25.26
N PHE A 411 -8.69 -7.99 -26.20
CA PHE A 411 -7.42 -7.54 -26.80
C PHE A 411 -6.71 -6.47 -25.97
N MET A 412 -7.27 -6.06 -24.84
CA MET A 412 -6.61 -5.16 -23.88
C MET A 412 -5.31 -5.81 -23.38
N ARG A 413 -4.23 -5.03 -23.23
CA ARG A 413 -3.00 -5.48 -22.58
C ARG A 413 -2.84 -4.76 -21.25
N TRP A 414 -2.52 -5.50 -20.19
CA TRP A 414 -2.34 -4.97 -18.83
C TRP A 414 -1.06 -5.49 -18.18
N LYS A 415 -0.60 -4.76 -17.15
CA LYS A 415 0.49 -5.18 -16.27
C LYS A 415 -0.07 -5.78 -14.97
N PRO A 416 0.70 -6.65 -14.29
CA PRO A 416 0.35 -7.16 -12.96
C PRO A 416 -0.07 -6.06 -11.97
N GLY A 417 -1.06 -6.36 -11.13
CA GLY A 417 -1.60 -5.45 -10.11
C GLY A 417 -2.25 -4.17 -10.65
N GLN A 418 -2.54 -4.09 -11.95
CA GLN A 418 -3.40 -3.04 -12.50
C GLN A 418 -4.88 -3.36 -12.29
N PHE A 419 -5.72 -2.33 -12.38
CA PHE A 419 -7.17 -2.44 -12.22
C PHE A 419 -7.89 -1.79 -13.40
N VAL A 420 -9.13 -2.21 -13.64
CA VAL A 420 -10.01 -1.68 -14.67
C VAL A 420 -11.32 -1.24 -14.07
N TYR A 421 -11.95 -0.27 -14.72
CA TYR A 421 -13.30 0.16 -14.44
C TYR A 421 -14.26 -0.65 -15.32
N LEU A 422 -15.14 -1.42 -14.68
CA LEU A 422 -16.13 -2.28 -15.32
C LEU A 422 -17.50 -1.62 -15.27
N ARG A 423 -18.16 -1.57 -16.43
CA ARG A 423 -19.58 -1.22 -16.60
C ARG A 423 -20.29 -2.35 -17.34
N MET A 424 -21.47 -2.74 -16.87
CA MET A 424 -22.29 -3.81 -17.45
C MET A 424 -23.73 -3.30 -17.64
N PRO A 425 -24.06 -2.66 -18.78
CA PRO A 425 -25.34 -1.96 -18.97
C PRO A 425 -26.58 -2.85 -18.81
N GLY A 426 -26.48 -4.14 -19.12
CA GLY A 426 -27.54 -5.14 -18.91
C GLY A 426 -27.79 -5.54 -17.45
N ILE A 427 -27.09 -4.92 -16.50
CA ILE A 427 -27.28 -5.06 -15.04
C ILE A 427 -27.45 -3.66 -14.41
N SER A 428 -26.64 -2.69 -14.83
CA SER A 428 -26.76 -1.29 -14.42
C SER A 428 -26.15 -0.35 -15.45
N ILE A 429 -26.94 0.64 -15.88
CA ILE A 429 -26.64 1.53 -17.00
C ILE A 429 -25.53 2.54 -16.67
N LEU A 430 -25.60 3.16 -15.49
CA LEU A 430 -24.74 4.28 -15.11
C LEU A 430 -23.50 3.86 -14.31
N ASP A 431 -23.57 2.72 -13.62
CA ASP A 431 -22.50 2.23 -12.76
C ASP A 431 -21.17 2.06 -13.51
N ASN A 432 -20.07 2.28 -12.78
CA ASN A 432 -18.72 2.06 -13.30
C ASN A 432 -17.74 1.83 -12.15
N HIS A 433 -17.42 0.57 -11.85
CA HIS A 433 -16.72 0.18 -10.61
C HIS A 433 -15.30 -0.31 -10.88
N PRO A 434 -14.31 0.09 -10.05
CA PRO A 434 -12.94 -0.36 -10.20
C PRO A 434 -12.75 -1.77 -9.62
N PHE A 435 -12.15 -2.67 -10.40
CA PHE A 435 -11.75 -4.01 -9.97
C PHE A 435 -10.33 -4.33 -10.42
N THR A 436 -9.54 -4.94 -9.53
CA THR A 436 -8.17 -5.35 -9.84
C THR A 436 -8.17 -6.59 -10.73
N ILE A 437 -7.30 -6.63 -11.74
CA ILE A 437 -7.17 -7.78 -12.64
C ILE A 437 -6.31 -8.84 -11.96
N SER A 438 -6.88 -10.04 -11.76
CA SER A 438 -6.19 -11.15 -11.09
C SER A 438 -5.41 -12.04 -12.06
N SER A 439 -5.77 -12.08 -13.34
CA SER A 439 -5.05 -12.85 -14.38
C SER A 439 -3.80 -12.13 -14.91
N LEU A 440 -2.88 -12.92 -15.47
CA LEU A 440 -1.66 -12.42 -16.10
C LEU A 440 -1.82 -12.23 -17.61
N CYS A 441 -1.49 -11.05 -18.13
CA CYS A 441 -1.39 -10.80 -19.57
C CYS A 441 -0.08 -11.39 -20.13
N SER A 442 -0.06 -12.69 -20.47
CA SER A 442 1.10 -13.41 -21.02
C SER A 442 0.71 -14.27 -22.21
N GLU A 443 1.68 -14.69 -23.02
CA GLU A 443 1.47 -15.69 -24.10
C GLU A 443 1.29 -17.12 -23.56
N ASP A 444 1.91 -17.41 -22.41
CA ASP A 444 1.77 -18.65 -21.62
C ASP A 444 0.33 -18.92 -21.15
N PHE A 445 -0.54 -17.90 -21.22
CA PHE A 445 -1.98 -17.99 -20.92
C PHE A 445 -2.79 -17.49 -22.13
N PRO A 446 -2.85 -18.27 -23.22
CA PRO A 446 -3.64 -17.91 -24.39
C PRO A 446 -5.14 -18.03 -24.08
N SER A 447 -5.95 -17.13 -24.65
CA SER A 447 -7.41 -17.25 -24.61
C SER A 447 -7.89 -18.18 -25.72
N GLU A 448 -8.91 -18.99 -25.45
CA GLU A 448 -9.55 -19.86 -26.44
C GLU A 448 -10.25 -19.07 -27.56
N TYR A 449 -10.53 -17.77 -27.36
CA TYR A 449 -11.10 -16.87 -28.38
C TYR A 449 -10.15 -16.58 -29.56
N GLY A 450 -8.90 -17.04 -29.48
CA GLY A 450 -7.97 -17.06 -30.61
C GLY A 450 -6.72 -16.19 -30.43
N PRO A 451 -5.85 -16.15 -31.46
CA PRO A 451 -4.56 -15.46 -31.38
C PRO A 451 -4.74 -13.96 -31.10
N GLY A 452 -4.13 -13.51 -30.01
CA GLY A 452 -4.16 -12.11 -29.57
C GLY A 452 -5.19 -11.79 -28.47
N TYR A 453 -6.20 -12.63 -28.25
CA TYR A 453 -7.12 -12.51 -27.11
C TYR A 453 -6.45 -12.96 -25.81
N ARG A 454 -6.80 -12.31 -24.70
CA ARG A 454 -6.37 -12.66 -23.33
C ARG A 454 -7.55 -12.53 -22.37
N ASP A 455 -7.62 -13.45 -21.42
CA ASP A 455 -8.73 -13.49 -20.48
C ASP A 455 -8.47 -12.55 -19.30
N CYS A 456 -9.18 -11.41 -19.29
CA CYS A 456 -9.18 -10.48 -18.18
C CYS A 456 -10.10 -11.02 -17.08
N VAL A 457 -9.50 -11.58 -16.03
CA VAL A 457 -10.23 -12.17 -14.90
C VAL A 457 -10.32 -11.15 -13.77
N ILE A 458 -11.52 -10.98 -13.26
CA ILE A 458 -11.88 -10.13 -12.13
C ILE A 458 -12.58 -11.01 -11.09
N VAL A 459 -12.16 -10.97 -9.83
CA VAL A 459 -12.85 -11.66 -8.73
C VAL A 459 -13.17 -10.66 -7.63
N PHE A 460 -14.40 -10.67 -7.12
CA PHE A 460 -14.80 -9.83 -5.99
C PHE A 460 -15.84 -10.53 -5.10
N LYS A 461 -15.94 -10.05 -3.85
CA LYS A 461 -17.03 -10.40 -2.96
C LYS A 461 -18.13 -9.34 -3.06
N PRO A 462 -19.41 -9.70 -3.22
CA PRO A 462 -20.50 -8.75 -3.34
C PRO A 462 -20.82 -8.06 -2.01
N TYR A 463 -21.22 -6.79 -2.09
CA TYR A 463 -21.59 -5.93 -0.97
C TYR A 463 -22.93 -5.24 -1.23
N GLY A 464 -22.98 -3.91 -1.32
CA GLY A 464 -24.14 -3.15 -1.78
C GLY A 464 -24.02 -2.72 -3.24
N GLY A 465 -25.09 -2.12 -3.77
CA GLY A 465 -25.13 -1.51 -5.11
C GLY A 465 -24.80 -2.49 -6.24
N PHE A 466 -24.04 -2.02 -7.23
CA PHE A 466 -23.61 -2.80 -8.41
C PHE A 466 -23.20 -4.24 -8.11
N THR A 467 -22.29 -4.44 -7.15
CA THR A 467 -21.71 -5.77 -6.89
C THR A 467 -22.74 -6.82 -6.48
N ARG A 468 -23.79 -6.40 -5.77
CA ARG A 468 -24.91 -7.27 -5.39
C ARG A 468 -25.90 -7.49 -6.52
N ARG A 469 -26.18 -6.45 -7.33
CA ARG A 469 -26.96 -6.60 -8.58
C ARG A 469 -26.31 -7.61 -9.54
N VAL A 470 -24.97 -7.67 -9.61
CA VAL A 470 -24.26 -8.69 -10.41
C VAL A 470 -24.47 -10.09 -9.84
N LEU A 471 -24.38 -10.27 -8.51
CA LEU A 471 -24.66 -11.57 -7.87
C LEU A 471 -26.12 -12.01 -8.14
N GLU A 472 -27.08 -11.12 -7.89
CA GLU A 472 -28.52 -11.39 -8.05
C GLU A 472 -28.85 -11.75 -9.51
N ALA A 473 -28.36 -10.98 -10.48
CA ALA A 473 -28.53 -11.28 -11.91
C ALA A 473 -27.88 -12.61 -12.35
N ALA A 474 -26.71 -12.96 -11.79
CA ALA A 474 -26.04 -14.23 -12.09
C ALA A 474 -26.78 -15.44 -11.50
N ILE A 475 -27.44 -15.28 -10.35
CA ILE A 475 -28.33 -16.31 -9.78
C ILE A 475 -29.61 -16.44 -10.62
N GLU A 476 -30.23 -15.32 -10.98
CA GLU A 476 -31.50 -15.29 -11.72
C GLU A 476 -31.38 -15.88 -13.14
N LYS A 477 -30.32 -15.53 -13.87
CA LYS A 477 -30.14 -15.93 -15.28
C LYS A 477 -29.34 -17.23 -15.47
N GLY A 478 -28.76 -17.75 -14.41
CA GLY A 478 -27.93 -18.96 -14.43
C GLY A 478 -26.55 -18.80 -15.09
N PRO A 479 -25.73 -19.87 -15.06
CA PRO A 479 -24.30 -19.80 -15.39
C PRO A 479 -23.99 -19.70 -16.90
N LEU A 480 -24.96 -19.98 -17.77
CA LEU A 480 -24.78 -19.96 -19.23
C LEU A 480 -25.00 -18.56 -19.85
N HIS A 481 -25.54 -17.60 -19.08
CA HIS A 481 -25.85 -16.27 -19.61
C HIS A 481 -24.61 -15.35 -19.63
N THR A 482 -24.21 -14.90 -20.81
CA THR A 482 -23.13 -13.91 -20.99
C THR A 482 -23.65 -12.46 -20.94
N TYR A 483 -22.80 -11.53 -20.53
CA TYR A 483 -23.16 -10.11 -20.38
C TYR A 483 -22.23 -9.22 -21.21
N ARG A 484 -22.72 -8.08 -21.71
CA ARG A 484 -21.86 -7.06 -22.34
C ARG A 484 -21.12 -6.26 -21.27
N ALA A 485 -19.80 -6.26 -21.35
CA ALA A 485 -18.89 -5.57 -20.44
C ALA A 485 -18.10 -4.48 -21.17
N PHE A 486 -18.08 -3.29 -20.57
CA PHE A 486 -17.30 -2.14 -21.05
C PHE A 486 -16.14 -1.89 -20.09
N LEU A 487 -14.92 -1.99 -20.60
CA LEU A 487 -13.67 -1.80 -19.85
C LEU A 487 -13.08 -0.41 -20.09
N ASP A 488 -12.80 0.30 -18.99
CA ASP A 488 -12.08 1.58 -18.91
C ASP A 488 -10.80 1.35 -18.10
N GLY A 489 -9.64 1.29 -18.78
CA GLY A 489 -8.33 0.97 -18.21
C GLY A 489 -7.39 0.25 -19.21
N PRO A 490 -6.26 -0.30 -18.74
CA PRO A 490 -5.90 -0.53 -17.33
C PRO A 490 -5.29 0.69 -16.64
N TYR A 491 -5.53 0.81 -15.33
CA TYR A 491 -5.02 1.87 -14.46
C TYR A 491 -4.20 1.32 -13.30
N GLY A 492 -3.42 2.20 -12.65
CA GLY A 492 -2.60 1.84 -11.49
C GLY A 492 -1.45 0.89 -11.83
N GLY A 493 -1.19 -0.06 -10.92
CA GLY A 493 -0.03 -0.96 -10.96
C GLY A 493 1.00 -0.64 -9.87
N LEU A 494 1.94 -1.57 -9.66
CA LEU A 494 3.00 -1.43 -8.66
C LEU A 494 4.14 -0.52 -9.18
N ARG A 495 4.62 0.42 -8.35
CA ARG A 495 5.65 1.40 -8.77
C ARG A 495 7.06 0.81 -8.96
N ARG A 496 7.38 -0.23 -8.19
CA ARG A 496 8.66 -0.95 -8.27
C ARG A 496 8.36 -2.39 -8.64
N ASP A 497 9.24 -2.97 -9.43
CA ASP A 497 9.10 -4.33 -9.93
C ASP A 497 9.54 -5.32 -8.84
N LEU A 498 8.66 -6.25 -8.44
CA LEU A 498 8.95 -7.24 -7.40
C LEU A 498 10.19 -8.07 -7.72
N SER A 499 10.45 -8.32 -9.02
CA SER A 499 11.61 -9.09 -9.48
C SER A 499 12.97 -8.44 -9.21
N SER A 500 13.00 -7.26 -8.56
CA SER A 500 14.21 -6.50 -8.20
C SER A 500 14.61 -6.64 -6.71
N PHE A 501 13.87 -7.46 -5.96
CA PHE A 501 14.12 -7.79 -4.55
C PHE A 501 14.48 -9.27 -4.41
N GLU A 502 15.45 -9.61 -3.55
CA GLU A 502 15.89 -11.00 -3.32
C GLU A 502 14.81 -11.85 -2.64
N THR A 503 14.10 -11.27 -1.67
CA THR A 503 12.94 -11.91 -1.01
C THR A 503 11.71 -11.04 -1.16
N CYS A 504 10.57 -11.64 -1.53
CA CYS A 504 9.26 -11.00 -1.57
C CYS A 504 8.31 -11.64 -0.56
N ILE A 505 7.71 -10.83 0.32
CA ILE A 505 6.69 -11.27 1.27
C ILE A 505 5.36 -10.63 0.84
N LEU A 506 4.39 -11.45 0.46
CA LEU A 506 3.09 -11.03 -0.10
C LEU A 506 1.99 -11.34 0.92
N ILE A 507 1.40 -10.32 1.55
CA ILE A 507 0.41 -10.49 2.62
C ILE A 507 -0.97 -10.02 2.13
N ALA A 508 -1.96 -10.92 2.15
CA ALA A 508 -3.35 -10.67 1.78
C ALA A 508 -4.33 -11.07 2.89
N GLY A 509 -5.49 -10.41 2.91
CA GLY A 509 -6.64 -10.78 3.72
C GLY A 509 -7.93 -10.81 2.89
N GLY A 510 -8.69 -11.90 2.98
CA GLY A 510 -9.93 -12.12 2.22
C GLY A 510 -9.72 -11.93 0.71
N SER A 511 -10.62 -11.18 0.07
CA SER A 511 -10.55 -10.83 -1.35
C SER A 511 -9.37 -9.92 -1.73
N GLY A 512 -8.57 -9.43 -0.76
CA GLY A 512 -7.35 -8.66 -1.02
C GLY A 512 -6.26 -9.43 -1.79
N ILE A 513 -6.35 -10.76 -1.85
CA ILE A 513 -5.45 -11.61 -2.65
C ILE A 513 -5.52 -11.32 -4.16
N THR A 514 -6.66 -10.81 -4.64
CA THR A 514 -6.93 -10.47 -6.06
C THR A 514 -5.84 -9.60 -6.68
N ALA A 515 -5.34 -8.62 -5.92
CA ALA A 515 -4.29 -7.70 -6.34
C ALA A 515 -2.88 -8.29 -6.29
N LEU A 516 -2.68 -9.38 -5.54
CA LEU A 516 -1.40 -10.08 -5.42
C LEU A 516 -1.30 -11.26 -6.40
N MET A 517 -2.41 -11.83 -6.87
CA MET A 517 -2.38 -13.02 -7.74
C MET A 517 -1.68 -12.76 -9.07
N SER A 518 -2.04 -11.69 -9.80
CA SER A 518 -1.36 -11.34 -11.05
C SER A 518 0.11 -10.95 -10.84
N GLN A 519 0.47 -10.45 -9.65
CA GLN A 519 1.86 -10.18 -9.25
C GLN A 519 2.65 -11.46 -9.00
N LEU A 520 2.06 -12.42 -8.27
CA LEU A 520 2.65 -13.71 -7.94
C LEU A 520 2.93 -14.52 -9.22
N LEU A 521 1.94 -14.65 -10.11
CA LEU A 521 2.09 -15.34 -11.39
C LEU A 521 3.20 -14.72 -12.26
N ASN A 522 3.26 -13.39 -12.37
CA ASN A 522 4.35 -12.70 -13.08
C ASN A 522 5.72 -12.90 -12.41
N LEU A 523 5.77 -12.90 -11.08
CA LEU A 523 7.02 -13.08 -10.34
C LEU A 523 7.57 -14.49 -10.53
N ILE A 524 6.72 -15.51 -10.40
CA ILE A 524 7.06 -16.93 -10.64
C ILE A 524 7.53 -17.13 -12.08
N LYS A 525 6.78 -16.63 -13.07
CA LYS A 525 7.22 -16.66 -14.47
C LYS A 525 8.61 -16.04 -14.64
N ARG A 526 8.88 -14.88 -14.03
CA ARG A 526 10.20 -14.22 -14.14
C ARG A 526 11.32 -14.95 -13.42
N MET A 527 11.01 -15.65 -12.33
CA MET A 527 11.97 -16.52 -11.63
C MET A 527 12.33 -17.73 -12.50
N ARG A 528 11.32 -18.43 -13.05
CA ARG A 528 11.49 -19.51 -14.03
C ARG A 528 12.31 -19.07 -15.26
N ASP A 529 12.00 -17.91 -15.80
CA ASP A 529 12.67 -17.33 -16.97
C ASP A 529 14.09 -16.77 -16.67
N GLY A 530 14.62 -16.84 -15.43
CA GLY A 530 15.91 -16.26 -15.04
C GLY A 530 15.97 -14.72 -15.03
N LYS A 531 14.82 -14.04 -15.12
CA LYS A 531 14.67 -12.57 -15.25
C LYS A 531 14.42 -11.87 -13.90
N ALA A 532 14.51 -12.58 -12.80
CA ALA A 532 14.31 -12.08 -11.44
C ALA A 532 15.56 -12.26 -10.56
N ILE A 533 15.82 -11.27 -9.71
CA ILE A 533 16.78 -11.36 -8.60
C ILE A 533 16.15 -12.15 -7.43
N THR A 534 14.83 -12.30 -7.44
CA THR A 534 14.05 -12.94 -6.39
C THR A 534 14.36 -14.43 -6.28
N ARG A 535 14.83 -14.83 -5.11
CA ARG A 535 15.14 -16.21 -4.73
C ARG A 535 14.02 -16.85 -3.92
N LYS A 536 13.33 -16.07 -3.08
CA LYS A 536 12.28 -16.56 -2.20
C LYS A 536 11.03 -15.68 -2.20
N VAL A 537 9.87 -16.31 -2.32
CA VAL A 537 8.56 -15.69 -2.24
C VAL A 537 7.77 -16.35 -1.12
N VAL A 538 7.26 -15.56 -0.18
CA VAL A 538 6.41 -16.04 0.91
C VAL A 538 5.04 -15.37 0.79
N VAL A 539 4.01 -16.17 0.54
CA VAL A 539 2.62 -15.71 0.47
C VAL A 539 1.95 -15.98 1.80
N VAL A 540 1.36 -14.96 2.43
CA VAL A 540 0.50 -15.08 3.60
C VAL A 540 -0.90 -14.68 3.19
N TRP A 541 -1.87 -15.59 3.29
CA TRP A 541 -3.25 -15.28 2.97
C TRP A 541 -4.18 -15.64 4.14
N ALA A 542 -4.71 -14.60 4.80
CA ALA A 542 -5.70 -14.75 5.85
C ALA A 542 -7.12 -14.81 5.26
N ILE A 543 -7.78 -15.96 5.37
CA ILE A 543 -9.13 -16.24 4.90
C ILE A 543 -10.08 -16.47 6.06
N LYS A 544 -11.40 -16.39 5.83
CA LYS A 544 -12.39 -16.73 6.86
C LYS A 544 -12.57 -18.23 6.94
N ARG A 545 -12.80 -18.87 5.80
CA ARG A 545 -13.01 -20.30 5.63
C ARG A 545 -12.09 -20.82 4.52
N LEU A 546 -11.93 -22.15 4.42
CA LEU A 546 -10.96 -22.80 3.52
C LEU A 546 -11.44 -22.84 2.07
N GLU A 547 -12.76 -22.89 1.85
CA GLU A 547 -13.45 -22.85 0.56
C GLU A 547 -13.15 -21.55 -0.24
N ALA A 548 -12.60 -20.52 0.41
CA ALA A 548 -12.11 -19.33 -0.28
C ALA A 548 -10.85 -19.61 -1.14
N LEU A 549 -10.13 -20.71 -0.93
CA LEU A 549 -8.99 -21.11 -1.77
C LEU A 549 -9.42 -21.42 -3.21
N ASP A 550 -10.64 -21.94 -3.41
CA ASP A 550 -11.19 -22.28 -4.73
C ASP A 550 -11.30 -21.07 -5.68
N TRP A 551 -11.31 -19.85 -5.16
CA TRP A 551 -11.29 -18.62 -5.96
C TRP A 551 -10.10 -18.56 -6.92
N PHE A 552 -8.98 -19.18 -6.53
CA PHE A 552 -7.70 -19.16 -7.22
C PHE A 552 -7.02 -20.54 -7.29
N ARG A 553 -7.81 -21.63 -7.27
CA ARG A 553 -7.27 -23.01 -7.26
C ARG A 553 -6.31 -23.27 -8.41
N GLU A 554 -6.68 -22.85 -9.61
CA GLU A 554 -5.88 -23.03 -10.82
C GLU A 554 -4.62 -22.16 -10.81
N GLU A 555 -4.76 -20.89 -10.42
CA GLU A 555 -3.63 -19.97 -10.30
C GLU A 555 -2.63 -20.45 -9.21
N LEU A 556 -3.10 -21.03 -8.10
CA LEU A 556 -2.27 -21.66 -7.08
C LEU A 556 -1.61 -22.96 -7.57
N ARG A 557 -2.32 -23.79 -8.36
CA ARG A 557 -1.76 -24.99 -9.01
C ARG A 557 -0.58 -24.62 -9.91
N ILE A 558 -0.77 -23.63 -10.79
CA ILE A 558 0.29 -23.05 -11.64
C ILE A 558 1.46 -22.53 -10.78
N CYS A 559 1.18 -21.88 -9.65
CA CYS A 559 2.23 -21.41 -8.74
C CYS A 559 3.06 -22.56 -8.13
N ARG A 560 2.47 -23.73 -7.88
CA ARG A 560 3.16 -24.91 -7.35
C ARG A 560 3.96 -25.64 -8.44
N GLU A 561 3.41 -25.77 -9.64
CA GLU A 561 4.02 -26.50 -10.76
C GLU A 561 5.11 -25.71 -11.49
N SER A 562 4.95 -24.39 -11.62
CA SER A 562 5.87 -23.53 -12.40
C SER A 562 6.93 -22.80 -11.56
N ALA A 563 6.90 -22.93 -10.24
CA ALA A 563 7.92 -22.32 -9.37
C ALA A 563 9.19 -23.17 -9.30
N PRO A 564 10.38 -22.55 -9.20
CA PRO A 564 11.59 -23.28 -8.81
C PRO A 564 11.38 -23.97 -7.45
N PRO A 565 11.99 -25.16 -7.22
CA PRO A 565 11.87 -25.89 -5.95
C PRO A 565 12.18 -25.00 -4.74
N GLU A 566 11.37 -25.14 -3.68
CA GLU A 566 11.46 -24.39 -2.40
C GLU A 566 11.36 -22.85 -2.49
N ALA A 567 11.28 -22.27 -3.69
CA ALA A 567 11.33 -20.83 -3.89
C ALA A 567 10.02 -20.11 -3.56
N VAL A 568 8.88 -20.82 -3.53
CA VAL A 568 7.55 -20.27 -3.22
C VAL A 568 6.90 -21.01 -2.06
N THR A 569 6.67 -20.29 -0.95
CA THR A 569 6.07 -20.80 0.28
C THR A 569 4.71 -20.13 0.50
N CYS A 570 3.60 -20.88 0.48
CA CYS A 570 2.27 -20.34 0.78
C CYS A 570 1.80 -20.73 2.19
N LYS A 571 1.38 -19.73 2.98
CA LYS A 571 0.81 -19.87 4.31
C LYS A 571 -0.62 -19.33 4.37
N PHE A 572 -1.58 -20.24 4.57
CA PHE A 572 -3.00 -19.90 4.65
C PHE A 572 -3.45 -19.84 6.11
N PHE A 573 -4.07 -18.73 6.51
CA PHE A 573 -4.55 -18.51 7.88
C PHE A 573 -6.08 -18.51 7.92
N VAL A 574 -6.67 -19.56 8.48
CA VAL A 574 -8.14 -19.70 8.59
C VAL A 574 -8.62 -19.04 9.89
N THR A 575 -9.22 -17.86 9.74
CA THR A 575 -9.49 -16.94 10.87
C THR A 575 -10.84 -17.14 11.57
N ALA A 576 -11.77 -17.93 11.02
CA ALA A 576 -13.08 -18.18 11.63
C ALA A 576 -13.16 -19.59 12.24
N ALA A 577 -12.88 -19.69 13.55
CA ALA A 577 -13.13 -20.90 14.33
C ALA A 577 -14.39 -20.74 15.21
N LYS A 578 -15.38 -21.61 14.95
CA LYS A 578 -16.55 -21.96 15.81
C LYS A 578 -17.68 -20.92 16.00
N GLN A 579 -18.83 -21.16 15.35
CA GLN A 579 -20.15 -21.25 16.02
C GLN A 579 -21.26 -21.72 15.04
N ARG A 580 -21.72 -22.96 15.22
CA ARG A 580 -23.13 -23.36 15.07
C ARG A 580 -23.44 -24.45 16.09
N ALA A 581 -23.82 -24.01 17.28
CA ALA A 581 -24.91 -24.70 17.96
C ALA A 581 -26.18 -24.48 17.12
N ALA A 582 -27.20 -25.33 17.30
CA ALA A 582 -28.41 -25.34 16.48
C ALA A 582 -29.09 -23.95 16.44
N GLU A 583 -29.42 -23.50 15.23
CA GLU A 583 -30.67 -22.80 14.83
C GLU A 583 -30.53 -22.12 13.45
N GLY A 584 -31.52 -22.33 12.57
CA GLY A 584 -31.86 -21.40 11.48
C GLY A 584 -31.00 -21.34 10.20
N ASN A 585 -30.60 -22.46 9.58
CA ASN A 585 -29.92 -22.37 8.25
C ASN A 585 -30.04 -23.60 7.32
N THR A 586 -31.14 -24.35 7.41
CA THR A 586 -31.33 -25.55 6.58
C THR A 586 -31.60 -25.22 5.11
N GLU A 587 -32.32 -24.12 4.83
CA GLU A 587 -32.80 -23.77 3.48
C GLU A 587 -31.69 -23.31 2.53
N ALA A 588 -30.89 -22.31 2.92
CA ALA A 588 -29.86 -21.74 2.03
C ALA A 588 -28.70 -22.70 1.71
N GLN A 589 -28.38 -23.62 2.62
CA GLN A 589 -27.40 -24.68 2.34
C GLN A 589 -28.02 -25.85 1.56
N GLY A 590 -29.31 -26.14 1.80
CA GLY A 590 -30.08 -27.07 0.97
C GLY A 590 -30.14 -26.62 -0.49
N GLN A 591 -30.45 -25.36 -0.76
CA GLN A 591 -30.48 -24.81 -2.12
C GLN A 591 -29.11 -24.82 -2.81
N ALA A 592 -28.04 -24.39 -2.14
CA ALA A 592 -26.71 -24.40 -2.73
C ALA A 592 -26.25 -25.83 -3.09
N LYS A 593 -26.49 -26.80 -2.20
CA LYS A 593 -26.16 -28.20 -2.46
C LYS A 593 -27.06 -28.82 -3.54
N PHE A 594 -28.36 -28.56 -3.50
CA PHE A 594 -29.31 -29.00 -4.54
C PHE A 594 -28.96 -28.47 -5.94
N ILE A 595 -28.51 -27.22 -6.06
CA ILE A 595 -28.07 -26.64 -7.34
C ILE A 595 -26.75 -27.30 -7.81
N GLN A 596 -25.84 -27.59 -6.89
CA GLN A 596 -24.57 -28.26 -7.21
C GLN A 596 -24.79 -29.73 -7.63
N ASP A 597 -25.67 -30.44 -6.92
CA ASP A 597 -26.10 -31.80 -7.24
C ASP A 597 -26.85 -31.84 -8.59
N GLN A 598 -27.74 -30.87 -8.87
CA GLN A 598 -28.36 -30.73 -10.21
C GLN A 598 -27.35 -30.42 -11.31
N GLN A 599 -26.33 -29.59 -11.06
CA GLN A 599 -25.29 -29.31 -12.05
C GLN A 599 -24.42 -30.54 -12.34
N GLN A 600 -24.23 -31.42 -11.37
CA GLN A 600 -23.52 -32.68 -11.55
C GLN A 600 -24.40 -33.70 -12.31
N ASP A 601 -25.68 -33.83 -11.94
CA ASP A 601 -26.64 -34.75 -12.57
C ASP A 601 -27.00 -34.36 -14.02
N LEU A 602 -26.93 -33.06 -14.36
CA LEU A 602 -27.03 -32.58 -15.74
C LEU A 602 -25.75 -32.83 -16.55
N ARG A 603 -24.59 -32.94 -15.91
CA ARG A 603 -23.33 -33.28 -16.61
C ARG A 603 -23.28 -34.75 -16.97
N THR A 604 -23.58 -35.64 -16.03
CA THR A 604 -23.63 -37.09 -16.29
C THR A 604 -24.66 -37.43 -17.37
N ARG A 605 -25.87 -36.87 -17.33
CA ARG A 605 -26.88 -37.08 -18.39
C ARG A 605 -26.42 -36.61 -19.77
N ASN A 606 -25.72 -35.47 -19.85
CA ASN A 606 -25.18 -34.99 -21.12
C ASN A 606 -24.03 -35.88 -21.64
N GLU A 607 -23.19 -36.41 -20.75
CA GLU A 607 -22.14 -37.37 -21.12
C GLU A 607 -22.75 -38.70 -21.62
N ASP A 608 -23.79 -39.20 -20.96
CA ASP A 608 -24.55 -40.38 -21.38
C ASP A 608 -25.24 -40.16 -22.74
N GLU A 609 -25.94 -39.03 -22.94
CA GLU A 609 -26.58 -38.70 -24.22
C GLU A 609 -25.57 -38.50 -25.36
N ILE A 610 -24.38 -37.93 -25.08
CA ILE A 610 -23.30 -37.80 -26.07
C ILE A 610 -22.70 -39.17 -26.42
N SER A 611 -22.63 -40.11 -25.48
CA SER A 611 -22.18 -41.49 -25.72
C SER A 611 -23.21 -42.35 -26.48
N ALA A 612 -24.50 -42.02 -26.35
CA ALA A 612 -25.61 -42.76 -26.95
C ALA A 612 -25.92 -42.38 -28.42
N LEU A 613 -25.21 -41.40 -28.99
CA LEU A 613 -25.38 -41.00 -30.40
C LEU A 613 -24.78 -42.05 -31.35
N PRO A 614 -25.54 -42.58 -32.34
CA PRO A 614 -25.03 -43.56 -33.28
C PRO A 614 -23.97 -42.98 -34.23
N ASP A 615 -23.08 -43.87 -34.70
CA ASP A 615 -21.88 -43.54 -35.46
C ASP A 615 -22.15 -42.71 -36.74
N LYS A 616 -21.24 -41.77 -37.04
CA LYS A 616 -21.42 -40.71 -38.06
C LYS A 616 -21.10 -41.16 -39.48
N SER A 617 -21.74 -42.22 -39.95
CA SER A 617 -21.58 -42.75 -41.31
C SER A 617 -22.66 -42.30 -42.32
N HIS A 618 -23.72 -41.60 -41.88
CA HIS A 618 -24.98 -41.53 -42.64
C HIS A 618 -25.37 -40.18 -43.29
N TRP A 619 -24.42 -39.26 -43.52
CA TRP A 619 -24.70 -37.92 -44.12
C TRP A 619 -24.02 -37.66 -45.49
N GLN A 620 -23.73 -38.71 -46.28
CA GLN A 620 -23.14 -38.60 -47.63
C GLN A 620 -24.13 -38.88 -48.79
N THR A 621 -25.40 -38.51 -48.69
CA THR A 621 -26.30 -38.47 -49.86
C THR A 621 -27.33 -37.36 -49.73
N HIS A 622 -27.12 -36.22 -50.41
CA HIS A 622 -28.12 -35.45 -51.16
C HIS A 622 -27.51 -34.10 -51.61
N ASN A 623 -26.86 -34.09 -52.78
CA ASN A 623 -26.83 -32.94 -53.69
C ASN A 623 -26.15 -33.33 -55.02
N ARG A 624 -26.97 -33.73 -56.00
CA ARG A 624 -26.59 -33.87 -57.42
C ARG A 624 -27.68 -33.22 -58.27
N ALA A 625 -27.42 -32.01 -58.77
CA ALA A 625 -27.99 -31.49 -60.01
C ALA A 625 -27.12 -30.34 -60.53
N ARG A 626 -26.77 -30.41 -61.82
CA ARG A 626 -26.18 -29.35 -62.65
C ARG A 626 -27.07 -29.27 -63.90
N PRO A 627 -27.13 -28.14 -64.62
CA PRO A 627 -26.18 -27.94 -65.72
C PRO A 627 -25.41 -26.61 -65.61
N ALA A 628 -24.49 -26.40 -66.55
CA ALA A 628 -23.55 -25.27 -66.58
C ALA A 628 -23.80 -24.39 -67.82
N GLU A 629 -23.25 -23.16 -67.84
CA GLU A 629 -22.49 -22.70 -69.02
C GLU A 629 -21.62 -21.44 -68.78
N THR A 630 -20.50 -21.40 -69.53
CA THR A 630 -19.58 -20.28 -69.81
C THR A 630 -18.75 -19.64 -68.67
N ALA A 631 -17.52 -19.26 -69.04
CA ALA A 631 -16.41 -18.87 -68.16
C ALA A 631 -16.02 -17.39 -68.31
N VAL A 632 -15.22 -16.84 -67.37
CA VAL A 632 -13.87 -16.25 -67.64
C VAL A 632 -13.07 -16.12 -66.31
N GLY A 633 -11.87 -16.73 -66.27
CA GLY A 633 -10.63 -16.13 -65.76
C GLY A 633 -10.36 -15.92 -64.24
N ALA A 634 -9.41 -16.71 -63.73
CA ALA A 634 -8.29 -16.36 -62.82
C ALA A 634 -8.12 -17.28 -61.58
N GLU A 635 -6.88 -17.71 -61.33
CA GLU A 635 -6.51 -18.74 -60.35
C GLU A 635 -6.35 -18.22 -58.91
N VAL A 636 -6.83 -18.96 -57.92
CA VAL A 636 -6.35 -18.89 -56.52
C VAL A 636 -6.24 -20.30 -55.94
N LYS A 637 -5.15 -20.57 -55.21
CA LYS A 637 -4.80 -21.90 -54.65
C LYS A 637 -5.74 -22.32 -53.52
N GLN A 638 -5.96 -23.64 -53.41
CA GLN A 638 -6.78 -24.28 -52.39
C GLN A 638 -6.18 -24.16 -50.97
N GLY A 639 -7.06 -23.97 -49.98
CA GLY A 639 -6.84 -24.24 -48.56
C GLY A 639 -8.17 -24.66 -47.95
N GLY A 640 -8.22 -25.82 -47.29
CA GLY A 640 -9.49 -26.48 -46.92
C GLY A 640 -10.24 -25.79 -45.78
N GLU A 641 -11.55 -25.64 -45.93
CA GLU A 641 -12.46 -25.20 -44.87
C GLU A 641 -12.70 -26.34 -43.85
N GLN A 642 -12.58 -26.03 -42.55
CA GLN A 642 -13.15 -26.87 -41.50
C GLN A 642 -14.52 -26.30 -41.06
N PRO A 643 -15.51 -27.15 -40.72
CA PRO A 643 -16.82 -26.68 -40.33
C PRO A 643 -16.80 -25.94 -38.99
N ILE A 644 -17.54 -24.85 -38.91
CA ILE A 644 -17.67 -23.99 -37.73
C ILE A 644 -18.28 -24.79 -36.57
N ARG A 645 -17.51 -25.07 -35.52
CA ARG A 645 -18.04 -25.58 -34.24
C ARG A 645 -18.67 -24.46 -33.42
N ILE A 646 -19.82 -24.74 -32.82
CA ILE A 646 -20.40 -23.94 -31.75
C ILE A 646 -19.44 -23.99 -30.54
N PRO A 647 -19.08 -22.86 -29.90
CA PRO A 647 -18.12 -22.86 -28.81
C PRO A 647 -18.72 -23.46 -27.53
N GLU A 648 -18.08 -24.53 -27.07
CA GLU A 648 -18.33 -25.17 -25.77
C GLU A 648 -17.64 -24.37 -24.65
N THR A 649 -18.26 -24.29 -23.48
CA THR A 649 -17.81 -23.36 -22.42
C THR A 649 -16.48 -23.77 -21.79
N ALA A 650 -15.54 -22.82 -21.70
CA ALA A 650 -14.12 -22.96 -21.30
C ALA A 650 -13.81 -23.53 -19.88
N HIS A 651 -14.79 -24.06 -19.16
CA HIS A 651 -14.63 -24.59 -17.80
C HIS A 651 -14.76 -26.13 -17.72
N LEU A 652 -14.88 -26.81 -18.87
CA LEU A 652 -15.07 -28.26 -18.99
C LEU A 652 -13.87 -29.02 -19.59
N ARG A 653 -12.73 -28.36 -19.83
CA ARG A 653 -11.60 -28.98 -20.54
C ARG A 653 -10.32 -29.03 -19.71
N THR A 654 -9.84 -30.26 -19.49
CA THR A 654 -8.49 -30.56 -19.05
C THR A 654 -7.49 -30.25 -20.17
N VAL A 655 -6.32 -29.71 -19.81
CA VAL A 655 -5.28 -29.37 -20.79
C VAL A 655 -4.52 -30.62 -21.19
N ASN A 656 -4.69 -31.06 -22.44
CA ASN A 656 -3.88 -32.12 -23.04
C ASN A 656 -2.44 -31.63 -23.28
N LEU A 657 -1.58 -31.81 -22.27
CA LEU A 657 -0.15 -32.00 -22.48
C LEU A 657 0.09 -33.45 -22.97
N ALA A 658 1.17 -33.67 -23.71
CA ALA A 658 1.43 -34.95 -24.39
C ALA A 658 1.48 -36.14 -23.41
N PRO A 659 0.98 -37.34 -23.80
CA PRO A 659 0.78 -38.44 -22.87
C PRO A 659 2.08 -39.19 -22.54
N THR A 660 2.79 -38.74 -21.50
CA THR A 660 3.70 -39.60 -20.73
C THR A 660 2.92 -40.27 -19.60
N ALA A 661 2.34 -41.45 -19.90
CA ALA A 661 1.81 -42.45 -18.97
C ALA A 661 1.33 -41.94 -17.59
N ALA A 662 0.27 -41.13 -17.56
CA ALA A 662 -0.36 -40.72 -16.31
C ALA A 662 -1.24 -41.84 -15.74
N ALA A 663 -0.89 -42.37 -14.58
CA ALA A 663 -1.84 -43.09 -13.75
C ALA A 663 -2.96 -42.12 -13.32
N THR A 664 -4.21 -42.55 -13.45
CA THR A 664 -5.38 -41.81 -12.96
C THR A 664 -5.34 -41.74 -11.43
N SER A 665 -4.83 -40.63 -10.91
CA SER A 665 -4.90 -40.28 -9.49
C SER A 665 -5.71 -38.99 -9.35
N ASP A 666 -6.88 -39.10 -8.72
CA ASP A 666 -7.60 -37.92 -8.23
C ASP A 666 -6.70 -37.19 -7.23
N LEU A 667 -6.33 -35.95 -7.57
CA LEU A 667 -5.48 -35.11 -6.73
C LEU A 667 -6.26 -34.53 -5.56
N ASP A 668 -6.35 -35.30 -4.48
CA ASP A 668 -6.71 -34.78 -3.16
C ASP A 668 -5.63 -33.78 -2.68
N PHE A 669 -6.09 -32.61 -2.25
CA PHE A 669 -5.23 -31.59 -1.63
C PHE A 669 -4.95 -31.87 -0.14
N GLY A 670 -5.48 -32.95 0.43
CA GLY A 670 -5.36 -33.30 1.85
C GLY A 670 -6.24 -32.44 2.76
N PHE A 671 -7.29 -31.82 2.21
CA PHE A 671 -8.19 -30.96 2.97
C PHE A 671 -9.19 -31.80 3.77
N LEU A 672 -8.97 -31.94 5.08
CA LEU A 672 -9.93 -32.57 6.00
C LEU A 672 -11.33 -31.97 5.87
N GLU A 673 -12.33 -32.82 5.58
CA GLU A 673 -13.76 -32.50 5.65
C GLU A 673 -14.21 -32.23 7.10
N SER A 674 -13.95 -31.01 7.56
CA SER A 674 -14.26 -30.48 8.88
C SER A 674 -13.52 -31.14 10.06
N PRO A 675 -13.04 -30.37 11.06
CA PRO A 675 -12.34 -30.93 12.20
C PRO A 675 -13.29 -31.72 13.11
N THR A 676 -12.79 -32.83 13.66
CA THR A 676 -13.49 -33.65 14.66
C THR A 676 -13.80 -32.85 15.94
N GLU A 677 -14.81 -33.26 16.73
CA GLU A 677 -15.12 -32.55 17.99
C GLU A 677 -13.94 -32.56 18.99
N LEU A 678 -13.08 -33.58 18.93
CA LEU A 678 -11.83 -33.61 19.71
C LEU A 678 -10.86 -32.50 19.27
N GLN A 679 -10.63 -32.32 17.96
CA GLN A 679 -9.84 -31.18 17.45
C GLN A 679 -10.48 -29.83 17.82
N LYS A 680 -11.80 -29.70 17.68
CA LYS A 680 -12.56 -28.49 18.08
C LYS A 680 -12.55 -28.24 19.60
N SER A 681 -12.15 -29.21 20.41
CA SER A 681 -11.95 -29.08 21.86
C SER A 681 -10.53 -28.59 22.17
N ILE A 682 -9.51 -29.26 21.60
CA ILE A 682 -8.09 -28.92 21.76
C ILE A 682 -7.77 -27.51 21.22
N MET A 683 -8.45 -27.08 20.13
CA MET A 683 -8.37 -25.73 19.56
C MET A 683 -8.86 -24.59 20.50
N ARG A 684 -9.33 -24.88 21.72
CA ARG A 684 -9.68 -23.84 22.72
C ARG A 684 -8.51 -23.41 23.60
N SER A 685 -7.44 -24.20 23.71
CA SER A 685 -6.37 -23.98 24.70
C SER A 685 -4.94 -24.14 24.18
N ALA A 686 -4.74 -24.62 22.95
CA ALA A 686 -3.42 -24.70 22.32
C ALA A 686 -3.45 -24.08 20.91
N PHE A 687 -2.35 -23.43 20.52
CA PHE A 687 -2.09 -23.11 19.11
C PHE A 687 -1.99 -24.45 18.36
N PRO A 688 -2.88 -24.77 17.41
CA PRO A 688 -2.76 -26.02 16.67
C PRO A 688 -1.48 -25.98 15.83
N MET A 689 -0.74 -27.09 15.83
CA MET A 689 0.41 -27.26 14.93
C MET A 689 -0.03 -26.99 13.48
N PRO A 690 0.77 -26.27 12.67
CA PRO A 690 0.45 -26.02 11.27
C PRO A 690 0.26 -27.36 10.54
N TYR A 691 -0.84 -27.49 9.80
CA TYR A 691 -0.97 -28.59 8.85
C TYR A 691 -0.01 -28.29 7.69
N GLN A 692 1.05 -29.08 7.58
CA GLN A 692 2.01 -28.98 6.48
C GLN A 692 1.48 -29.73 5.26
N MET A 693 1.54 -29.07 4.12
CA MET A 693 1.26 -29.61 2.80
C MET A 693 2.58 -29.70 2.03
N ASP A 694 2.68 -30.67 1.12
CA ASP A 694 3.87 -30.88 0.30
C ASP A 694 4.33 -29.61 -0.43
N GLY A 695 5.64 -29.44 -0.55
CA GLY A 695 6.25 -28.22 -1.12
C GLY A 695 6.39 -27.06 -0.13
N GLY A 696 6.24 -27.31 1.18
CA GLY A 696 6.44 -26.31 2.23
C GLY A 696 5.26 -25.35 2.43
N TRP A 697 4.09 -25.69 1.89
CA TRP A 697 2.87 -24.91 2.07
C TRP A 697 2.24 -25.27 3.43
N SER A 698 1.54 -24.34 4.09
CA SER A 698 0.92 -24.62 5.39
C SER A 698 -0.46 -23.99 5.57
N VAL A 699 -1.33 -24.70 6.27
CA VAL A 699 -2.62 -24.20 6.76
C VAL A 699 -2.56 -24.05 8.28
N GLU A 700 -2.80 -22.83 8.75
CA GLU A 700 -2.77 -22.44 10.17
C GLU A 700 -4.15 -21.92 10.58
N TYR A 701 -4.70 -22.39 11.71
CA TYR A 701 -5.98 -21.91 12.23
C TYR A 701 -5.75 -20.79 13.25
N GLY A 702 -6.36 -19.63 13.01
CA GLY A 702 -6.18 -18.43 13.81
C GLY A 702 -5.87 -17.18 12.96
N ARG A 703 -5.47 -16.09 13.63
CA ARG A 703 -5.00 -14.88 12.96
C ARG A 703 -3.47 -14.90 12.88
N PRO A 704 -2.84 -14.50 11.76
CA PRO A 704 -1.40 -14.39 11.69
C PRO A 704 -0.91 -13.29 12.63
N ASP A 705 -0.04 -13.63 13.58
CA ASP A 705 0.76 -12.63 14.29
C ASP A 705 1.89 -12.18 13.36
N LEU A 706 1.58 -11.20 12.51
CA LEU A 706 2.54 -10.63 11.56
C LEU A 706 3.78 -10.05 12.27
N GLY A 707 3.65 -9.57 13.52
CA GLY A 707 4.78 -9.09 14.29
C GLY A 707 5.73 -10.22 14.65
N TYR A 708 5.20 -11.33 15.16
CA TYR A 708 5.95 -12.54 15.46
C TYR A 708 6.50 -13.22 14.18
N MET A 709 5.74 -13.28 13.09
CA MET A 709 6.16 -13.89 11.82
C MET A 709 7.25 -13.09 11.11
N LEU A 710 7.10 -11.76 10.97
CA LEU A 710 8.10 -10.90 10.33
C LEU A 710 9.40 -10.87 11.15
N LYS A 711 9.26 -10.83 12.49
CA LYS A 711 10.38 -11.08 13.40
C LYS A 711 10.98 -12.45 13.11
N GLY A 712 10.20 -13.52 13.14
CA GLY A 712 10.60 -14.89 12.84
C GLY A 712 11.40 -15.03 11.53
N TRP A 713 11.00 -14.38 10.44
CA TRP A 713 11.74 -14.47 9.17
C TRP A 713 13.01 -13.63 9.10
N ALA A 714 13.02 -12.46 9.76
CA ALA A 714 14.26 -11.72 10.00
C ALA A 714 15.23 -12.50 10.91
N MET A 715 14.67 -13.31 11.81
CA MET A 715 15.34 -14.13 12.83
C MET A 715 15.71 -15.56 12.38
N GLY A 716 15.20 -16.05 11.24
CA GLY A 716 15.43 -17.44 10.81
C GLY A 716 14.59 -18.54 11.45
N GLY A 717 13.48 -18.19 12.08
CA GLY A 717 12.57 -19.16 12.70
C GLY A 717 13.22 -19.94 13.85
N PRO A 718 12.68 -21.12 14.21
CA PRO A 718 13.25 -21.99 15.23
C PRO A 718 14.65 -22.53 14.87
N GLU A 719 14.95 -22.66 13.57
CA GLU A 719 16.15 -23.32 13.04
C GLU A 719 17.31 -22.33 12.76
N GLY A 720 17.10 -21.04 12.94
CA GLY A 720 18.12 -20.01 12.71
C GLY A 720 18.58 -19.81 11.26
N ARG A 721 17.84 -20.30 10.26
CA ARG A 721 18.12 -20.11 8.83
C ARG A 721 17.41 -18.85 8.28
N GLY A 722 17.90 -17.67 8.70
CA GLY A 722 17.36 -16.33 8.37
C GLY A 722 17.13 -16.06 6.88
N ILE A 723 15.91 -15.65 6.51
CA ILE A 723 15.56 -15.30 5.11
C ILE A 723 16.17 -13.92 4.70
N LEU A 724 16.65 -13.12 5.67
CA LEU A 724 17.06 -11.71 5.46
C LEU A 724 18.51 -11.35 5.88
N GLY A 725 19.35 -12.29 6.32
CA GLY A 725 20.75 -12.02 6.74
C GLY A 725 20.93 -11.50 8.19
N ARG A 726 22.14 -11.61 8.79
CA ARG A 726 22.38 -11.72 10.25
C ARG A 726 23.29 -10.65 10.94
N ARG A 727 23.08 -10.38 12.25
CA ARG A 727 23.88 -9.77 13.39
C ARG A 727 23.02 -9.83 14.70
N THR A 728 23.46 -9.47 15.92
CA THR A 728 22.86 -9.99 17.20
C THR A 728 22.29 -8.95 18.20
N ALA A 729 21.18 -9.23 18.95
CA ALA A 729 20.67 -8.41 20.09
C ALA A 729 19.52 -9.01 20.96
N VAL A 730 19.70 -9.14 22.29
CA VAL A 730 18.72 -9.71 23.28
C VAL A 730 17.57 -8.75 23.64
N PHE A 731 16.41 -9.26 24.11
CA PHE A 731 15.27 -8.41 24.52
C PHE A 731 14.44 -8.95 25.70
N GLY A 732 14.20 -8.09 26.70
CA GLY A 732 13.15 -8.24 27.73
C GLY A 732 12.01 -7.24 27.48
N ARG A 733 10.74 -7.69 27.53
CA ARG A 733 9.54 -6.85 27.29
C ARG A 733 9.34 -5.73 28.34
N LYS A 734 10.02 -4.61 28.18
CA LYS A 734 9.47 -3.23 28.06
C LYS A 734 10.64 -2.23 27.97
N GLU A 735 10.72 -1.58 26.80
CA GLU A 735 11.51 -0.38 26.46
C GLU A 735 12.97 -0.30 26.96
N VAL A 736 13.90 -0.87 26.18
CA VAL A 736 15.26 -0.32 26.03
C VAL A 736 15.67 -0.34 24.55
N PHE A 737 16.28 0.76 24.11
CA PHE A 737 16.89 0.88 22.78
C PHE A 737 18.38 0.49 22.85
N MET A 738 18.81 -0.42 21.98
CA MET A 738 20.22 -0.55 21.59
C MET A 738 20.34 -0.77 20.09
N TRP A 739 21.45 -0.28 19.52
CA TRP A 739 21.75 -0.33 18.09
C TRP A 739 22.55 -1.60 17.75
N GLY A 740 22.07 -2.39 16.79
CA GLY A 740 22.69 -3.64 16.33
C GLY A 740 21.63 -4.74 16.15
N SER A 741 21.39 -5.19 14.91
CA SER A 741 20.01 -5.54 14.53
C SER A 741 19.80 -6.81 13.70
N SER A 742 19.90 -8.03 14.28
CA SER A 742 19.26 -9.24 13.68
C SER A 742 19.01 -10.51 14.54
N TRP A 743 19.38 -10.63 15.84
CA TRP A 743 19.09 -11.83 16.67
C TRP A 743 18.53 -11.53 18.06
N LEU A 744 17.20 -11.42 18.14
CA LEU A 744 16.41 -11.44 19.37
C LEU A 744 16.17 -12.87 19.89
N VAL A 745 16.99 -13.28 20.85
CA VAL A 745 16.78 -14.50 21.65
C VAL A 745 15.58 -14.28 22.58
N ASN A 746 14.52 -15.09 22.44
CA ASN A 746 13.39 -15.04 23.37
C ASN A 746 13.64 -15.98 24.56
N LEU A 747 13.69 -15.39 25.76
CA LEU A 747 13.91 -16.11 27.01
C LEU A 747 12.59 -16.45 27.75
N ASP A 748 11.41 -16.23 27.16
CA ASP A 748 10.11 -16.49 27.83
C ASP A 748 9.96 -17.92 28.37
N ASN A 749 10.54 -18.92 27.70
CA ASN A 749 10.57 -20.33 28.13
C ASN A 749 11.80 -20.70 28.98
N TYR A 750 12.73 -19.76 29.17
CA TYR A 750 13.96 -19.91 29.94
C TYR A 750 13.75 -19.25 31.32
N ASN A 751 12.77 -19.78 32.05
CA ASN A 751 12.11 -19.13 33.18
C ASN A 751 12.06 -19.99 34.45
N LYS A 752 12.79 -21.11 34.50
CA LYS A 752 12.76 -22.05 35.63
C LYS A 752 13.54 -21.51 36.83
N ILE A 753 13.03 -21.76 38.03
CA ILE A 753 13.83 -21.77 39.26
C ILE A 753 14.66 -23.06 39.25
N LEU A 754 15.97 -22.94 39.46
CA LEU A 754 16.92 -24.07 39.46
C LEU A 754 17.16 -24.58 40.89
N SER A 755 17.25 -23.66 41.86
CA SER A 755 17.29 -23.99 43.29
C SER A 755 16.81 -22.80 44.13
N LEU A 756 16.12 -23.07 45.23
CA LEU A 756 15.70 -22.07 46.22
C LEU A 756 16.02 -22.62 47.62
N ASN A 757 16.71 -21.83 48.43
CA ASN A 757 16.94 -22.11 49.84
C ASN A 757 16.22 -21.04 50.67
N ALA A 758 15.20 -21.46 51.44
CA ALA A 758 14.36 -20.57 52.22
C ALA A 758 15.06 -20.01 53.47
N GLU A 759 15.97 -20.77 54.09
CA GLU A 759 16.71 -20.35 55.28
C GLU A 759 17.74 -19.25 54.97
N THR A 760 18.42 -19.35 53.83
CA THR A 760 19.42 -18.36 53.39
C THR A 760 18.86 -17.31 52.45
N GLY A 761 17.61 -17.42 52.02
CA GLY A 761 16.97 -16.53 51.02
C GLY A 761 17.59 -16.59 49.61
N ARG A 762 18.43 -17.59 49.29
CA ARG A 762 19.17 -17.64 48.02
C ARG A 762 18.34 -18.36 46.95
N VAL A 763 18.20 -17.73 45.79
CA VAL A 763 17.42 -18.26 44.66
C VAL A 763 18.23 -18.21 43.38
N VAL A 764 18.46 -19.38 42.78
CA VAL A 764 19.10 -19.53 41.48
C VAL A 764 18.01 -19.77 40.44
N MET A 765 18.01 -18.97 39.37
CA MET A 765 16.95 -18.97 38.37
C MET A 765 17.48 -18.73 36.95
N GLN A 766 16.74 -19.20 35.97
CA GLN A 766 16.96 -18.84 34.56
C GLN A 766 16.52 -17.40 34.30
N SER A 767 17.33 -16.68 33.54
CA SER A 767 17.29 -15.22 33.42
C SER A 767 16.04 -14.65 32.72
N GLY A 768 15.25 -15.50 32.05
CA GLY A 768 13.99 -15.15 31.41
C GLY A 768 12.78 -15.10 32.34
N ILE A 769 12.88 -15.57 33.59
CA ILE A 769 11.76 -15.54 34.54
C ILE A 769 11.26 -14.12 34.75
N ARG A 770 9.93 -13.95 34.80
CA ARG A 770 9.26 -12.67 34.97
C ARG A 770 9.09 -12.35 36.45
N LEU A 771 9.18 -11.06 36.83
CA LEU A 771 9.13 -10.67 38.24
C LEU A 771 7.83 -11.10 38.94
N TYR A 772 6.68 -11.10 38.25
CA TYR A 772 5.44 -11.60 38.85
C TYR A 772 5.53 -13.11 39.19
N MET A 773 6.10 -13.94 38.30
CA MET A 773 6.30 -15.37 38.55
C MET A 773 7.35 -15.62 39.65
N LEU A 774 8.40 -14.80 39.70
CA LEU A 774 9.39 -14.88 40.78
C LEU A 774 8.74 -14.55 42.14
N ASN A 775 7.96 -13.47 42.24
CA ASN A 775 7.24 -13.12 43.46
C ASN A 775 6.27 -14.22 43.91
N GLU A 776 5.49 -14.81 42.99
CA GLU A 776 4.61 -15.95 43.31
C GLU A 776 5.36 -17.19 43.85
N VAL A 777 6.62 -17.41 43.46
CA VAL A 777 7.43 -18.51 44.01
C VAL A 777 8.03 -18.12 45.37
N LEU A 778 8.54 -16.90 45.51
CA LEU A 778 9.10 -16.40 46.77
C LEU A 778 8.04 -16.41 47.88
N GLU A 779 6.83 -15.91 47.60
CA GLU A 779 5.72 -15.83 48.56
C GLU A 779 5.38 -17.20 49.15
N ARG A 780 5.33 -18.25 48.33
CA ARG A 780 5.06 -19.64 48.76
C ARG A 780 6.13 -20.21 49.72
N HIS A 781 7.32 -19.61 49.75
CA HIS A 781 8.44 -20.01 50.62
C HIS A 781 8.68 -19.01 51.75
N GLY A 782 7.76 -18.07 52.00
CA GLY A 782 7.91 -17.06 53.05
C GLY A 782 8.98 -16.01 52.73
N LEU A 783 9.28 -15.78 51.45
CA LEU A 783 10.27 -14.82 50.96
C LEU A 783 9.61 -13.71 50.11
N ALA A 784 10.35 -12.62 49.91
CA ALA A 784 9.99 -11.52 49.02
C ALA A 784 11.23 -10.92 48.34
N MET A 785 11.03 -10.16 47.27
CA MET A 785 12.08 -9.30 46.71
C MET A 785 12.25 -8.04 47.59
N PRO A 786 13.48 -7.59 47.92
CA PRO A 786 13.71 -6.39 48.72
C PRO A 786 13.39 -5.09 47.97
N ASN A 787 13.45 -5.08 46.64
CA ASN A 787 13.02 -3.94 45.84
C ASN A 787 12.36 -4.40 44.53
N LEU A 788 11.41 -3.62 44.02
CA LEU A 788 10.63 -3.96 42.83
C LEU A 788 10.22 -2.68 42.06
N GLY A 789 10.47 -2.66 40.76
CA GLY A 789 10.01 -1.59 39.87
C GLY A 789 8.50 -1.61 39.65
N SER A 790 7.93 -0.53 39.12
CA SER A 790 6.47 -0.37 38.90
C SER A 790 5.86 -1.29 37.83
N ILE A 791 6.66 -2.19 37.25
CA ILE A 791 6.33 -3.05 36.10
C ILE A 791 6.85 -4.46 36.42
N ASN A 792 5.95 -5.41 36.68
CA ASN A 792 6.32 -6.78 37.09
C ASN A 792 6.38 -7.79 35.91
N GLU A 793 6.09 -7.37 34.68
CA GLU A 793 6.20 -8.23 33.48
C GLU A 793 7.60 -8.22 32.84
N GLN A 794 8.55 -7.44 33.37
CA GLN A 794 9.95 -7.51 32.96
C GLN A 794 10.57 -8.85 33.38
N SER A 795 11.58 -9.32 32.64
CA SER A 795 12.37 -10.51 33.02
C SER A 795 13.52 -10.10 33.94
N ILE A 796 13.97 -10.99 34.83
CA ILE A 796 15.06 -10.69 35.76
C ILE A 796 16.33 -10.23 35.02
N ALA A 797 16.68 -10.83 33.88
CA ALA A 797 17.78 -10.37 33.02
C ALA A 797 17.64 -8.90 32.60
N GLY A 798 16.43 -8.48 32.21
CA GLY A 798 16.17 -7.12 31.79
C GLY A 798 16.28 -6.15 32.95
N VAL A 799 15.64 -6.48 34.08
CA VAL A 799 15.59 -5.69 35.32
C VAL A 799 16.99 -5.40 35.84
N ILE A 800 17.88 -6.39 35.80
CA ILE A 800 19.31 -6.23 36.08
C ILE A 800 19.92 -5.30 35.02
N SER A 801 19.94 -5.72 33.76
CA SER A 801 20.65 -5.04 32.67
C SER A 801 20.31 -3.55 32.54
N THR A 802 19.10 -3.14 32.93
CA THR A 802 18.61 -1.75 32.81
C THR A 802 18.69 -0.93 34.09
N GLY A 803 19.20 -1.48 35.19
CA GLY A 803 19.25 -0.77 36.48
C GLY A 803 17.86 -0.45 37.02
N THR A 804 16.91 -1.39 36.90
CA THR A 804 15.56 -1.19 37.43
C THR A 804 15.62 -1.07 38.95
N HIS A 805 14.91 -0.08 39.50
CA HIS A 805 14.76 0.16 40.93
C HIS A 805 13.29 0.37 41.29
N GLY A 806 12.94 0.15 42.55
CA GLY A 806 11.66 0.59 43.10
C GLY A 806 11.74 2.00 43.70
N SER A 807 10.84 2.32 44.61
CA SER A 807 10.71 3.68 45.16
C SER A 807 11.05 3.69 46.65
N SER A 808 12.36 3.68 46.96
CA SER A 808 12.92 3.72 48.31
C SER A 808 14.19 4.57 48.32
N LEU A 809 14.56 5.12 49.48
CA LEU A 809 15.92 5.62 49.75
C LEU A 809 16.82 4.59 50.45
N GLN A 810 16.25 3.51 50.99
CA GLN A 810 16.97 2.48 51.74
C GLN A 810 17.40 1.31 50.83
N HIS A 811 16.67 1.08 49.73
CA HIS A 811 16.96 0.04 48.74
C HIS A 811 17.38 0.66 47.42
N GLY A 812 18.59 0.31 46.94
CA GLY A 812 19.10 0.76 45.65
C GLY A 812 18.55 -0.05 44.48
N LEU A 813 19.39 -0.34 43.49
CA LEU A 813 18.98 -1.05 42.28
C LEU A 813 18.62 -2.51 42.59
N VAL A 814 17.68 -3.11 41.85
CA VAL A 814 17.37 -4.56 41.98
C VAL A 814 18.61 -5.42 41.66
N SER A 815 19.57 -4.89 40.89
CA SER A 815 20.86 -5.50 40.63
C SER A 815 21.76 -5.63 41.87
N GLU A 816 21.53 -4.89 42.95
CA GLU A 816 22.29 -5.02 44.21
C GLU A 816 21.95 -6.32 44.97
N SER A 817 20.75 -6.88 44.74
CA SER A 817 20.33 -8.16 45.30
C SER A 817 20.85 -9.37 44.50
N ILE A 818 21.79 -9.16 43.57
CA ILE A 818 22.37 -10.22 42.75
C ILE A 818 23.71 -10.65 43.35
N LEU A 819 23.87 -11.95 43.56
CA LEU A 819 25.09 -12.55 44.12
C LEU A 819 26.03 -13.02 43.02
N SER A 820 25.49 -13.59 41.93
CA SER A 820 26.28 -14.04 40.78
C SER A 820 25.43 -14.20 39.52
N LEU A 821 26.10 -14.23 38.37
CA LEU A 821 25.53 -14.38 37.03
C LEU A 821 26.31 -15.43 36.24
N LYS A 822 25.60 -16.14 35.35
CA LYS A 822 26.22 -16.76 34.16
C LYS A 822 25.87 -15.91 32.94
N ILE A 823 26.89 -15.57 32.13
CA ILE A 823 26.74 -14.73 30.95
C ILE A 823 27.41 -15.39 29.74
N THR A 824 26.65 -15.55 28.65
CA THR A 824 27.17 -16.03 27.38
C THR A 824 27.71 -14.85 26.57
N LEU A 825 29.01 -14.85 26.30
CA LEU A 825 29.74 -13.78 25.61
C LEU A 825 29.65 -13.93 24.08
N ALA A 826 30.18 -12.94 23.36
CA ALA A 826 30.11 -12.86 21.89
C ALA A 826 30.87 -13.98 21.14
N ASP A 827 31.81 -14.64 21.82
CA ASP A 827 32.55 -15.81 21.32
C ASP A 827 31.78 -17.14 21.50
N GLY A 828 30.62 -17.11 22.18
CA GLY A 828 29.83 -18.28 22.53
C GLY A 828 30.24 -18.97 23.83
N SER A 829 31.32 -18.52 24.50
CA SER A 829 31.67 -18.99 25.84
C SER A 829 30.64 -18.53 26.86
N THR A 830 30.35 -19.35 27.88
CA THR A 830 29.51 -18.93 29.01
C THR A 830 30.37 -18.85 30.25
N GLN A 831 30.56 -17.64 30.76
CA GLN A 831 31.37 -17.34 31.92
C GLN A 831 30.50 -17.19 33.17
N TYR A 832 31.00 -17.69 34.30
CA TYR A 832 30.46 -17.38 35.62
C TYR A 832 31.13 -16.12 36.17
N CYS A 833 30.38 -15.29 36.90
CA CYS A 833 30.92 -14.10 37.55
C CYS A 833 30.11 -13.73 38.81
N SER A 834 30.80 -13.24 39.84
CA SER A 834 30.27 -12.81 41.14
C SER A 834 31.01 -11.57 41.65
N ALA A 835 30.75 -11.15 42.89
CA ALA A 835 31.54 -10.12 43.54
C ALA A 835 33.02 -10.52 43.69
N GLU A 836 33.31 -11.81 43.97
CA GLU A 836 34.65 -12.36 44.19
C GLU A 836 35.33 -12.92 42.92
N GLU A 837 34.56 -13.41 41.95
CA GLU A 837 35.07 -14.08 40.75
C GLU A 837 34.69 -13.34 39.46
N ASN A 838 35.65 -13.06 38.57
CA ASN A 838 35.43 -12.27 37.35
C ASN A 838 34.73 -10.91 37.64
N THR A 839 35.15 -10.23 38.72
CA THR A 839 34.50 -9.05 39.30
C THR A 839 34.25 -7.91 38.31
N GLU A 840 35.14 -7.66 37.34
CA GLU A 840 34.94 -6.64 36.31
C GLU A 840 33.78 -6.99 35.37
N LEU A 841 33.71 -8.26 34.93
CA LEU A 841 32.61 -8.76 34.11
C LEU A 841 31.29 -8.75 34.89
N PHE A 842 31.31 -9.12 36.17
CA PHE A 842 30.14 -9.04 37.05
C PHE A 842 29.61 -7.61 37.17
N ARG A 843 30.47 -6.66 37.56
CA ARG A 843 30.11 -5.23 37.70
C ARG A 843 29.61 -4.64 36.37
N GLY A 844 30.25 -4.98 35.25
CA GLY A 844 29.80 -4.56 33.93
C GLY A 844 28.44 -5.18 33.53
N ALA A 845 28.24 -6.47 33.81
CA ALA A 845 27.02 -7.20 33.44
C ALA A 845 25.76 -6.64 34.13
N LEU A 846 25.89 -6.27 35.41
CA LEU A 846 24.79 -5.77 36.27
C LEU A 846 24.10 -4.51 35.72
N LEU A 847 24.71 -3.76 34.80
CA LEU A 847 24.15 -2.55 34.17
C LEU A 847 24.45 -2.49 32.65
N SER A 848 24.66 -3.65 32.03
CA SER A 848 25.18 -3.74 30.65
C SER A 848 24.21 -3.35 29.54
N LEU A 849 22.93 -3.11 29.83
CA LEU A 849 21.81 -3.12 28.88
C LEU A 849 21.67 -4.41 28.03
N GLY A 850 22.49 -5.45 28.30
CA GLY A 850 22.65 -6.65 27.47
C GLY A 850 23.74 -6.55 26.40
N ALA A 851 24.62 -5.54 26.45
CA ALA A 851 25.67 -5.30 25.46
C ALA A 851 26.90 -6.21 25.62
N LEU A 852 27.21 -6.65 26.85
CA LEU A 852 28.38 -7.49 27.13
C LEU A 852 28.14 -8.98 26.81
N GLY A 853 26.89 -9.42 26.80
CA GLY A 853 26.52 -10.81 26.58
C GLY A 853 25.09 -11.11 27.02
N ILE A 854 24.68 -12.36 26.84
CA ILE A 854 23.36 -12.86 27.24
C ILE A 854 23.47 -13.40 28.66
N ILE A 855 22.89 -12.73 29.65
CA ILE A 855 22.71 -13.32 30.99
C ILE A 855 21.81 -14.55 30.84
N THR A 856 22.25 -15.72 31.29
CA THR A 856 21.52 -16.99 31.22
C THR A 856 21.02 -17.44 32.59
N GLU A 857 21.86 -17.36 33.61
CA GLU A 857 21.53 -17.77 34.98
C GLU A 857 21.79 -16.62 35.95
N VAL A 858 20.94 -16.51 36.97
CA VAL A 858 20.97 -15.45 37.98
C VAL A 858 20.86 -16.07 39.36
N THR A 859 21.79 -15.74 40.25
CA THR A 859 21.67 -16.01 41.69
C THR A 859 21.26 -14.72 42.40
N PHE A 860 20.09 -14.74 43.03
CA PHE A 860 19.43 -13.61 43.68
C PHE A 860 19.27 -13.85 45.19
N GLN A 861 19.42 -12.78 45.96
CA GLN A 861 19.19 -12.73 47.40
C GLN A 861 17.81 -12.16 47.69
N ALA A 862 16.87 -13.04 48.04
CA ALA A 862 15.58 -12.65 48.58
C ALA A 862 15.68 -12.34 50.08
N VAL A 863 14.66 -11.67 50.60
CA VAL A 863 14.48 -11.34 52.03
C VAL A 863 13.24 -12.06 52.59
N PRO A 864 13.08 -12.19 53.92
CA PRO A 864 11.84 -12.70 54.51
C PRO A 864 10.61 -11.91 54.04
N ALA A 865 9.47 -12.59 53.82
CA ALA A 865 8.26 -11.95 53.31
C ALA A 865 7.70 -10.91 54.31
N PHE A 866 7.34 -9.74 53.78
CA PHE A 866 6.81 -8.62 54.53
C PHE A 866 5.49 -8.13 53.90
N LYS A 867 4.67 -7.40 54.69
CA LYS A 867 3.41 -6.83 54.22
C LYS A 867 3.57 -5.34 53.95
N LEU A 868 3.27 -4.92 52.72
CA LEU A 868 3.20 -3.51 52.35
C LEU A 868 1.79 -2.96 52.56
N ARG A 869 1.70 -1.82 53.25
CA ARG A 869 0.52 -0.94 53.23
C ARG A 869 0.71 0.09 52.13
N TRP A 870 -0.35 0.35 51.36
CA TRP A 870 -0.37 1.39 50.34
C TRP A 870 -1.50 2.39 50.63
N ASP A 871 -1.15 3.68 50.66
CA ASP A 871 -2.07 4.79 50.82
C ASP A 871 -1.90 5.75 49.62
N GLN A 872 -3.00 6.28 49.08
CA GLN A 872 -2.98 7.22 47.95
C GLN A 872 -3.60 8.57 48.34
N VAL A 873 -2.84 9.66 48.17
CA VAL A 873 -3.27 11.02 48.51
C VAL A 873 -2.90 12.00 47.39
N ILE A 874 -3.86 12.84 47.01
CA ILE A 874 -3.66 13.99 46.12
C ILE A 874 -3.36 15.21 46.99
N ASP A 875 -2.22 15.86 46.76
CA ASP A 875 -1.83 17.13 47.37
C ASP A 875 -1.43 18.13 46.27
N ALA A 876 -1.40 19.42 46.62
CA ALA A 876 -0.81 20.46 45.77
C ALA A 876 0.73 20.35 45.76
N ASP A 877 1.36 20.61 44.60
CA ASP A 877 2.81 20.47 44.40
C ASP A 877 3.64 21.28 45.41
N SER A 878 3.17 22.48 45.79
CA SER A 878 3.81 23.32 46.82
C SER A 878 3.94 22.60 48.16
N ARG A 879 2.91 21.85 48.58
CA ARG A 879 2.94 21.04 49.81
C ARG A 879 3.95 19.89 49.68
N VAL A 880 4.02 19.24 48.50
CA VAL A 880 4.97 18.15 48.24
C VAL A 880 6.41 18.62 48.34
N LEU A 881 6.71 19.80 47.79
CA LEU A 881 8.05 20.39 47.80
C LEU A 881 8.46 20.88 49.20
N ILE A 882 7.54 21.52 49.95
CA ILE A 882 7.81 21.99 51.32
C ILE A 882 8.11 20.81 52.27
N THR A 883 7.44 19.66 52.07
CA THR A 883 7.63 18.49 52.95
C THR A 883 8.58 17.44 52.37
N TRP A 884 9.37 17.78 51.33
CA TRP A 884 10.22 16.84 50.60
C TRP A 884 11.27 16.19 51.52
N ASP A 885 12.10 17.01 52.17
CA ASP A 885 13.20 16.54 53.03
C ASP A 885 12.74 16.10 54.43
N THR A 886 11.61 16.63 54.90
CA THR A 886 11.15 16.46 56.29
C THR A 886 10.17 15.30 56.48
N ASP A 887 9.36 14.98 55.47
CA ASP A 887 8.20 14.09 55.62
C ASP A 887 8.02 13.08 54.48
N LEU A 888 8.51 13.40 53.28
CA LEU A 888 8.24 12.60 52.09
C LEU A 888 9.03 11.28 52.15
N TRP A 889 10.33 11.35 52.43
CA TRP A 889 11.22 10.18 52.41
C TRP A 889 11.51 9.57 53.78
N THR A 890 11.15 10.27 54.85
CA THR A 890 11.47 9.91 56.26
C THR A 890 10.41 9.01 56.91
N ARG A 891 9.18 9.01 56.40
CA ARG A 891 8.01 8.35 57.02
C ARG A 891 7.85 6.85 56.75
N GLY A 892 8.64 6.25 55.86
CA GLY A 892 8.48 4.83 55.52
C GLY A 892 9.44 4.33 54.44
N GLU A 893 9.67 3.02 54.47
CA GLU A 893 10.71 2.33 53.68
C GLU A 893 10.45 2.33 52.16
N TYR A 894 9.19 2.37 51.73
CA TYR A 894 8.80 2.41 50.31
C TYR A 894 7.74 3.50 50.06
N ARG A 895 7.93 4.36 49.05
CA ARG A 895 6.96 5.40 48.67
C ARG A 895 7.03 5.78 47.18
N LEU A 896 5.92 5.58 46.47
CA LEU A 896 5.74 6.00 45.07
C LEU A 896 4.75 7.19 45.00
N ARG A 897 5.09 8.27 44.29
CA ARG A 897 4.16 9.38 44.00
C ARG A 897 4.12 9.71 42.51
N ARG A 898 2.92 9.71 41.91
CA ARG A 898 2.70 10.01 40.48
C ARG A 898 2.24 11.45 40.32
N LEU A 899 3.17 12.34 39.94
CA LEU A 899 2.82 13.71 39.54
C LEU A 899 1.93 13.68 38.29
N ARG A 900 0.75 14.30 38.37
CA ARG A 900 -0.17 14.42 37.25
C ARG A 900 -0.05 15.82 36.68
N ALA A 901 0.96 16.02 35.83
CA ALA A 901 1.11 17.27 35.08
C ALA A 901 -0.11 17.51 34.19
N THR A 902 -1.05 18.32 34.67
CA THR A 902 -1.97 19.05 33.80
C THR A 902 -1.18 20.16 33.13
N MET A 903 -1.09 20.14 31.80
CA MET A 903 -0.66 21.33 31.05
C MET A 903 -1.73 22.41 31.21
N ALA A 904 -1.60 23.21 32.27
CA ALA A 904 -1.97 24.62 32.24
C ALA A 904 -0.73 25.40 31.77
N GLU A 905 -0.96 26.52 31.10
CA GLU A 905 0.05 27.30 30.38
C GLU A 905 1.21 27.75 31.31
N PHE A 906 2.44 27.43 30.91
CA PHE A 906 3.60 28.35 30.84
C PHE A 906 4.74 27.71 30.02
#